data_AF-A0AAT9TI52-F1
#
_entry.id   AF-A0AAT9TI52-F1
#
_cell.length_a   1.000
_cell.length_b   1.000
_cell.length_c   1.000
_cell.angle_alpha   90.00
_cell.angle_beta   90.00
_cell.angle_gamma   90.00
#
_symmetry.space_group_name_H-M   'P 1'
#
loop_
_entity.id
_entity.type
_entity.pdbx_description
1 polymer ?
#
loop_
_entity_poly.entity_id
_entity_poly.type
_entity_poly.pdbx_seq_one_letter_code
_entity_poly.pdbx_strand_id
1 'polypeptide(L)'
;MIRPGASEPADEARLRRYLLALVERRAAPVHVAVAFNAVYFGFDTDTAGYAGGPLDIGDFPSVALGDEMAALPVGAMINVRTGGDLLPAEIVYKEGAHEALGAEGDIPGWLSGAPAGAQGPDQFDGAKATSLRERLVFDADAFGPGLAASAARLNRLIRRGTLDAHESLVVNSLYKRSDDGLPQSDLDDTSYYLRYLMTRGREQLDSSLAPMPLPLLLPPGATSQDREAGLRNLVNVVRRALASLPGIRLWGEYAFTRASMADRLADDGPLGRDALETLARSVARGAAPIVSRGTAVRRRPVYTALGPALCSLPEAGRLMRGTRYPSAVLHANAVLMDHVRREADERTGLLPTGVWVALDDRWQGGGVWRAEHVGAGSASDVLRGASEEPTGWGWAECRERQVPVVPVVEPEPGDSHPGMLWPDEPDLGGSVLVHEGPDRLEWQQPLRARQLEGGYLPMPLAVTTRQGAVQPPGRAPRDGSGLLPSSGPSPDVIFHLEHDGQPSCVQHVRMDEEGWLVGLHWPSTCFPGILLDLSWQRGSRTVEARTTALLRPKTVDGESIEYRYDQRVRTRDGARQRPLDDTPLDRTRWLVMTAVRRFGLLDVVGRAMLARELLAPVLPLVMTDAPQDPTVELVDAAVAELLSAGALTSLPGSRGDDGRPHHPTRLGERIVELLCYAPQVVEGRPRGHGDTGGDDSQVRAKAVHHVPGSLRYIGHLGYEASAEQRRLFRQDFLRFGLVGSPELPPGYTYVRPHQRGR
;
A
#
# COMPACT_ATOMS: atom_id res chain seq x y z
N MET A 1 4.51 27.06 4.79
CA MET A 1 3.25 27.34 4.11
C MET A 1 3.38 26.74 2.73
N ILE A 2 3.09 25.44 2.61
CA ILE A 2 3.57 24.59 1.52
C ILE A 2 2.71 24.80 0.28
N ARG A 3 3.31 25.31 -0.81
CA ARG A 3 2.75 25.21 -2.17
C ARG A 3 3.18 23.88 -2.80
N PRO A 4 2.36 23.21 -3.62
CA PRO A 4 2.78 22.01 -4.34
C PRO A 4 3.67 22.42 -5.52
N GLY A 5 4.97 22.13 -5.39
CA GLY A 5 6.00 22.50 -6.37
C GLY A 5 7.16 23.22 -5.68
N ALA A 6 8.19 22.47 -5.29
CA ALA A 6 9.31 22.88 -4.44
C ALA A 6 8.88 23.33 -3.04
N SER A 7 8.80 22.40 -2.09
CA SER A 7 8.81 22.77 -0.68
C SER A 7 10.15 23.41 -0.35
N GLU A 8 10.17 24.71 -0.04
CA GLU A 8 11.37 25.34 0.51
C GLU A 8 11.81 24.58 1.77
N PRO A 9 13.12 24.45 2.06
CA PRO A 9 13.61 23.70 3.23
C PRO A 9 12.99 24.15 4.57
N ALA A 10 12.66 25.43 4.68
CA ALA A 10 12.00 26.02 5.84
C ALA A 10 10.58 25.47 6.08
N ASP A 11 9.90 25.06 5.02
CA ASP A 11 8.54 24.57 5.02
C ASP A 11 8.44 23.11 5.43
N GLU A 12 9.36 22.30 4.93
CA GLU A 12 9.52 20.92 5.38
C GLU A 12 9.91 20.86 6.87
N ALA A 13 10.85 21.72 7.30
CA ALA A 13 11.24 21.81 8.71
C ALA A 13 10.05 22.22 9.61
N ARG A 14 9.17 23.10 9.14
CA ARG A 14 7.96 23.53 9.86
C ARG A 14 6.96 22.38 9.99
N LEU A 15 6.74 21.63 8.91
CA LEU A 15 5.86 20.46 8.91
C LEU A 15 6.38 19.39 9.89
N ARG A 16 7.68 19.07 9.84
CA ARG A 16 8.29 18.10 10.76
C ARG A 16 8.14 18.51 12.23
N ARG A 17 8.38 19.79 12.57
CA ARG A 17 8.17 20.31 13.94
C ARG A 17 6.71 20.19 14.38
N TYR A 18 5.78 20.53 13.50
CA TYR A 18 4.34 20.40 13.77
C TYR A 18 3.94 18.94 14.00
N LEU A 19 4.37 18.03 13.13
CA LEU A 19 4.04 16.61 13.23
C LEU A 19 4.63 15.97 14.50
N LEU A 20 5.84 16.35 14.91
CA LEU A 20 6.40 15.90 16.19
C LEU A 20 5.52 16.36 17.36
N ALA A 21 5.17 17.65 17.42
CA ALA A 21 4.30 18.19 18.45
C ALA A 21 2.90 17.54 18.45
N LEU A 22 2.38 17.21 17.27
CA LEU A 22 1.12 16.48 17.10
C LEU A 22 1.19 15.10 17.75
N VAL A 23 2.22 14.31 17.42
CA VAL A 23 2.38 12.95 17.97
C VAL A 23 2.63 12.99 19.49
N GLU A 24 3.31 14.01 20.00
CA GLU A 24 3.48 14.23 21.44
C GLU A 24 2.17 14.62 22.14
N ARG A 25 1.24 15.28 21.43
CA ARG A 25 0.02 15.83 22.01
C ARG A 25 -1.17 14.87 21.97
N ARG A 26 -1.30 14.08 20.89
CA ARG A 26 -2.44 13.17 20.71
C ARG A 26 -2.42 12.05 21.75
N ALA A 27 -3.60 11.69 22.25
CA ALA A 27 -3.75 10.67 23.28
C ALA A 27 -3.59 9.23 22.75
N ALA A 28 -3.78 9.06 21.44
CA ALA A 28 -3.57 7.81 20.71
C ALA A 28 -2.35 7.91 19.79
N PRO A 29 -1.77 6.78 19.35
CA PRO A 29 -0.80 6.74 18.27
C PRO A 29 -1.40 7.37 17.01
N VAL A 30 -0.58 8.12 16.27
CA VAL A 30 -1.05 8.91 15.13
C VAL A 30 -0.88 8.11 13.85
N HIS A 31 -1.99 7.65 13.29
CA HIS A 31 -2.01 7.08 11.94
C HIS A 31 -1.69 8.16 10.89
N VAL A 32 -1.12 7.77 9.74
CA VAL A 32 -0.86 8.68 8.60
C VAL A 32 -2.11 9.47 8.21
N ALA A 33 -3.27 8.83 8.16
CA ALA A 33 -4.55 9.49 7.88
C ALA A 33 -4.92 10.59 8.92
N VAL A 34 -4.72 10.31 10.21
CA VAL A 34 -4.96 11.27 11.31
C VAL A 34 -3.97 12.44 11.25
N ALA A 35 -2.70 12.15 10.92
CA ALA A 35 -1.70 13.19 10.70
C ALA A 35 -2.04 14.08 9.50
N PHE A 36 -2.53 13.48 8.41
CA PHE A 36 -3.02 14.24 7.27
C PHE A 36 -4.18 15.16 7.69
N ASN A 37 -5.16 14.65 8.42
CA ASN A 37 -6.27 15.46 8.93
C ASN A 37 -5.79 16.62 9.78
N ALA A 38 -4.83 16.37 10.67
CA ALA A 38 -4.27 17.39 11.52
C ALA A 38 -3.64 18.52 10.68
N VAL A 39 -2.84 18.18 9.68
CA VAL A 39 -2.22 19.18 8.78
C VAL A 39 -3.26 19.88 7.91
N TYR A 40 -4.20 19.14 7.36
CA TYR A 40 -5.14 19.62 6.33
C TYR A 40 -6.30 20.41 6.93
N PHE A 41 -6.94 19.88 7.97
CA PHE A 41 -8.06 20.51 8.68
C PHE A 41 -7.60 21.41 9.85
N GLY A 42 -6.29 21.55 10.09
CA GLY A 42 -5.77 22.51 11.06
C GLY A 42 -6.01 22.11 12.51
N PHE A 43 -5.55 20.92 12.91
CA PHE A 43 -5.49 20.54 14.32
C PHE A 43 -4.47 21.41 15.06
N ASP A 44 -4.91 22.09 16.11
CA ASP A 44 -4.09 22.92 16.96
C ASP A 44 -3.50 22.08 18.10
N THR A 45 -2.17 21.99 18.14
CA THR A 45 -1.45 21.22 19.15
C THR A 45 -1.46 21.89 20.53
N ASP A 46 -1.67 23.21 20.61
CA ASP A 46 -1.73 23.92 21.88
C ASP A 46 -3.07 23.66 22.58
N THR A 47 -4.17 23.81 21.84
CA THR A 47 -5.53 23.58 22.36
C THR A 47 -5.97 22.11 22.28
N ALA A 48 -5.22 21.26 21.58
CA ALA A 48 -5.50 19.84 21.34
C ALA A 48 -6.88 19.62 20.70
N GLY A 49 -7.12 20.26 19.56
CA GLY A 49 -8.33 20.05 18.77
C GLY A 49 -8.28 20.75 17.42
N TYR A 50 -9.20 20.41 16.51
CA TYR A 50 -9.38 21.15 15.26
C TYR A 50 -9.82 22.60 15.56
N ALA A 51 -8.95 23.57 15.25
CA ALA A 51 -9.23 24.97 15.51
C ALA A 51 -10.13 25.57 14.40
N GLY A 52 -11.14 26.34 14.77
CA GLY A 52 -11.78 27.30 13.85
C GLY A 52 -12.94 26.81 12.98
N GLY A 53 -13.59 25.69 13.31
CA GLY A 53 -14.79 25.23 12.59
C GLY A 53 -14.63 24.84 11.10
N PRO A 54 -13.48 24.31 10.62
CA PRO A 54 -13.31 23.88 9.22
C PRO A 54 -14.21 22.71 8.79
N LEU A 55 -14.88 22.09 9.76
CA LEU A 55 -15.60 20.84 9.64
C LEU A 55 -17.03 21.04 10.14
N ASP A 56 -18.00 20.67 9.31
CA ASP A 56 -19.40 20.60 9.74
C ASP A 56 -19.63 19.27 10.45
N ILE A 57 -19.78 19.34 11.78
CA ILE A 57 -20.03 18.15 12.61
C ILE A 57 -21.36 17.49 12.25
N GLY A 58 -22.33 18.26 11.74
CA GLY A 58 -23.63 17.71 11.33
C GLY A 58 -23.52 16.70 10.18
N ASP A 59 -22.51 16.86 9.33
CA ASP A 59 -22.32 16.03 8.14
C ASP A 59 -21.52 14.75 8.41
N PHE A 60 -20.99 14.58 9.63
CA PHE A 60 -20.26 13.36 9.96
C PHE A 60 -21.20 12.14 10.01
N PRO A 61 -20.81 10.99 9.42
CA PRO A 61 -21.58 9.77 9.49
C PRO A 61 -21.85 9.36 10.94
N SER A 62 -23.12 9.03 11.23
CA SER A 62 -23.53 8.59 12.57
C SER A 62 -23.35 7.08 12.74
N VAL A 63 -22.64 6.67 13.79
CA VAL A 63 -22.25 5.26 14.03
C VAL A 63 -22.68 4.83 15.43
N ALA A 64 -23.21 3.62 15.57
CA ALA A 64 -23.51 2.97 16.85
C ALA A 64 -22.87 1.58 16.96
N LEU A 65 -22.76 1.09 18.19
CA LEU A 65 -22.31 -0.27 18.49
C LEU A 65 -23.24 -1.29 17.82
N GLY A 66 -22.66 -2.23 17.06
CA GLY A 66 -23.38 -3.28 16.36
C GLY A 66 -24.02 -2.87 15.03
N ASP A 67 -23.82 -1.63 14.57
CA ASP A 67 -24.32 -1.19 13.26
C ASP A 67 -23.73 -2.06 12.14
N GLU A 68 -24.57 -2.38 11.14
CA GLU A 68 -24.12 -2.85 9.83
C GLU A 68 -24.10 -1.64 8.89
N MET A 69 -22.92 -1.28 8.38
CA MET A 69 -22.74 -0.02 7.67
C MET A 69 -21.61 -0.07 6.65
N ALA A 70 -21.58 0.89 5.73
CA ALA A 70 -20.47 1.03 4.80
C ALA A 70 -19.16 1.32 5.57
N ALA A 71 -18.11 0.53 5.30
CA ALA A 71 -16.86 0.52 6.06
C ALA A 71 -16.26 1.92 6.23
N LEU A 72 -15.63 2.19 7.38
CA LEU A 72 -15.00 3.47 7.67
C LEU A 72 -13.48 3.30 7.86
N PRO A 73 -12.65 4.14 7.24
CA PRO A 73 -11.20 4.13 7.43
C PRO A 73 -10.79 4.78 8.76
N VAL A 74 -9.57 4.49 9.20
CA VAL A 74 -8.87 5.32 10.18
C VAL A 74 -8.71 6.74 9.63
N GLY A 75 -8.93 7.76 10.46
CA GLY A 75 -9.02 9.16 10.06
C GLY A 75 -10.43 9.61 9.67
N ALA A 76 -11.41 8.72 9.54
CA ALA A 76 -12.79 9.17 9.34
C ALA A 76 -13.32 9.88 10.61
N MET A 77 -13.92 11.04 10.41
CA MET A 77 -14.63 11.79 11.44
C MET A 77 -16.08 11.32 11.49
N ILE A 78 -16.57 11.01 12.68
CA ILE A 78 -17.86 10.34 12.91
C ILE A 78 -18.65 11.03 14.02
N ASN A 79 -19.95 10.77 14.05
CA ASN A 79 -20.80 11.06 15.21
C ASN A 79 -21.22 9.76 15.90
N VAL A 80 -20.72 9.51 17.10
CA VAL A 80 -21.14 8.35 17.88
C VAL A 80 -22.58 8.58 18.39
N ARG A 81 -23.47 7.64 18.06
CA ARG A 81 -24.89 7.71 18.39
C ARG A 81 -25.11 7.31 19.85
N THR A 82 -25.36 8.31 20.70
CA THR A 82 -25.43 8.07 22.16
C THR A 82 -26.85 7.88 22.71
N GLY A 83 -27.88 8.04 21.88
CA GLY A 83 -29.29 8.15 22.32
C GLY A 83 -29.66 9.50 22.95
N GLY A 84 -28.71 10.45 22.99
CA GLY A 84 -28.88 11.86 23.36
C GLY A 84 -28.10 12.75 22.38
N ASP A 85 -27.34 13.73 22.89
CA ASP A 85 -26.48 14.58 22.05
C ASP A 85 -25.46 13.75 21.25
N LEU A 86 -25.22 14.15 20.00
CA LEU A 86 -24.16 13.55 19.17
C LEU A 86 -22.81 13.68 19.89
N LEU A 87 -21.97 12.65 19.73
CA LEU A 87 -20.61 12.65 20.23
C LEU A 87 -19.67 12.65 19.02
N PRO A 88 -19.18 13.82 18.57
CA PRO A 88 -18.23 13.88 17.48
C PRO A 88 -16.90 13.24 17.90
N ALA A 89 -16.33 12.42 17.03
CA ALA A 89 -15.08 11.73 17.28
C ALA A 89 -14.31 11.46 15.97
N GLU A 90 -13.01 11.23 16.07
CA GLU A 90 -12.17 10.81 14.95
C GLU A 90 -11.74 9.36 15.15
N ILE A 91 -11.91 8.49 14.16
CA ILE A 91 -11.41 7.11 14.24
C ILE A 91 -9.88 7.16 14.22
N VAL A 92 -9.24 6.71 15.29
CA VAL A 92 -7.78 6.75 15.44
C VAL A 92 -7.13 5.38 15.32
N TYR A 93 -7.91 4.30 15.38
CA TYR A 93 -7.41 2.94 15.20
C TYR A 93 -8.54 2.00 14.78
N LYS A 94 -8.18 1.00 13.97
CA LYS A 94 -9.09 -0.03 13.47
C LYS A 94 -8.40 -1.40 13.49
N GLU A 95 -9.13 -2.43 13.89
CA GLU A 95 -8.68 -3.82 13.83
C GLU A 95 -9.83 -4.77 13.50
N GLY A 96 -9.51 -5.96 12.99
CA GLY A 96 -10.48 -7.03 12.80
C GLY A 96 -10.95 -7.60 14.13
N ALA A 97 -12.25 -7.82 14.27
CA ALA A 97 -12.90 -8.30 15.49
C ALA A 97 -13.76 -9.56 15.24
N HIS A 98 -13.27 -10.44 14.36
CA HIS A 98 -13.90 -11.71 14.01
C HIS A 98 -14.27 -12.54 15.26
N GLU A 99 -15.40 -13.26 15.18
CA GLU A 99 -15.99 -13.97 16.33
C GLU A 99 -15.14 -15.15 16.82
N ALA A 100 -14.31 -15.68 15.93
CA ALA A 100 -13.35 -16.75 16.22
C ALA A 100 -12.10 -16.28 17.00
N LEU A 101 -12.00 -14.99 17.35
CA LEU A 101 -10.99 -14.52 18.29
C LEU A 101 -11.30 -15.04 19.70
N GLY A 102 -10.41 -15.85 20.24
CA GLY A 102 -10.48 -16.31 21.62
C GLY A 102 -10.09 -15.22 22.63
N ALA A 103 -10.58 -15.38 23.86
CA ALA A 103 -10.38 -14.39 24.92
C ALA A 103 -8.93 -14.24 25.36
N GLU A 104 -8.10 -15.27 25.17
CA GLU A 104 -6.66 -15.25 25.51
C GLU A 104 -5.77 -14.90 24.31
N GLY A 105 -6.38 -14.56 23.15
CA GLY A 105 -5.67 -14.30 21.91
C GLY A 105 -5.49 -15.52 21.02
N ASP A 106 -5.99 -16.69 21.42
CA ASP A 106 -6.03 -17.86 20.55
C ASP A 106 -6.90 -17.59 19.31
N ILE A 107 -6.42 -18.02 18.15
CA ILE A 107 -7.08 -17.83 16.86
C ILE A 107 -6.83 -19.05 15.97
N PRO A 108 -7.84 -19.51 15.20
CA PRO A 108 -7.61 -20.60 14.26
C PRO A 108 -6.66 -20.16 13.14
N GLY A 109 -5.73 -21.04 12.75
CA GLY A 109 -4.71 -20.72 11.75
C GLY A 109 -5.27 -20.28 10.40
N TRP A 110 -6.44 -20.77 9.99
CA TRP A 110 -7.07 -20.35 8.74
C TRP A 110 -7.44 -18.87 8.73
N LEU A 111 -7.70 -18.26 9.89
CA LEU A 111 -8.11 -16.86 9.95
C LEU A 111 -6.90 -15.91 9.87
N SER A 112 -5.71 -16.38 10.24
CA SER A 112 -4.49 -15.59 10.21
C SER A 112 -4.00 -15.38 8.77
N GLY A 113 -4.01 -14.14 8.31
CA GLY A 113 -3.65 -13.79 6.93
C GLY A 113 -4.71 -14.16 5.90
N ALA A 114 -5.94 -14.42 6.35
CA ALA A 114 -7.06 -14.72 5.45
C ALA A 114 -7.45 -13.48 4.62
N PRO A 115 -7.82 -13.65 3.35
CA PRO A 115 -8.40 -12.57 2.56
C PRO A 115 -9.72 -12.13 3.20
N ALA A 116 -10.02 -10.85 3.05
CA ALA A 116 -11.21 -10.27 3.65
C ALA A 116 -12.49 -10.94 3.12
N GLY A 117 -13.29 -11.47 4.04
CA GLY A 117 -14.57 -12.14 3.74
C GLY A 117 -14.50 -13.65 3.77
N ALA A 118 -13.33 -14.23 4.02
CA ALA A 118 -13.23 -15.64 4.39
C ALA A 118 -14.07 -15.92 5.65
N GLN A 119 -15.03 -16.84 5.53
CA GLN A 119 -15.90 -17.29 6.65
C GLN A 119 -15.40 -18.60 7.27
N GLY A 120 -14.36 -19.18 6.69
CA GLY A 120 -13.78 -20.45 7.09
C GLY A 120 -12.64 -20.83 6.14
N PRO A 121 -11.94 -21.95 6.41
CA PRO A 121 -10.79 -22.39 5.61
C PRO A 121 -11.10 -22.59 4.13
N ASP A 122 -12.36 -22.92 3.80
CA ASP A 122 -12.79 -23.29 2.44
C ASP A 122 -13.88 -22.34 1.91
N GLN A 123 -14.24 -21.34 2.71
CA GLN A 123 -15.41 -20.48 2.49
C GLN A 123 -14.95 -19.07 2.18
N PHE A 124 -14.34 -18.94 1.01
CA PHE A 124 -14.00 -17.64 0.43
C PHE A 124 -14.65 -17.52 -0.95
N ASP A 125 -15.58 -16.59 -1.06
CA ASP A 125 -16.21 -16.21 -2.31
C ASP A 125 -15.77 -14.80 -2.66
N GLY A 126 -14.64 -14.69 -3.35
CA GLY A 126 -14.08 -13.43 -3.80
C GLY A 126 -14.98 -12.66 -4.76
N ALA A 127 -16.14 -13.20 -5.16
CA ALA A 127 -17.13 -12.51 -5.96
C ALA A 127 -18.11 -11.63 -5.14
N LYS A 128 -18.27 -11.88 -3.84
CA LYS A 128 -19.28 -11.22 -3.01
C LYS A 128 -18.78 -9.94 -2.34
N ALA A 129 -19.71 -9.03 -2.07
CA ALA A 129 -19.44 -7.91 -1.18
C ALA A 129 -19.11 -8.45 0.21
N THR A 130 -18.07 -7.89 0.81
CA THR A 130 -17.51 -8.43 2.06
C THR A 130 -18.04 -7.65 3.25
N SER A 131 -18.64 -8.36 4.20
CA SER A 131 -18.94 -7.84 5.54
C SER A 131 -17.85 -8.29 6.51
N LEU A 132 -17.16 -7.34 7.14
CA LEU A 132 -16.12 -7.61 8.14
C LEU A 132 -16.56 -7.09 9.49
N ARG A 133 -16.40 -7.91 10.54
CA ARG A 133 -16.59 -7.46 11.91
C ARG A 133 -15.34 -6.71 12.36
N GLU A 134 -15.49 -5.43 12.70
CA GLU A 134 -14.38 -4.51 12.95
C GLU A 134 -14.55 -3.78 14.29
N ARG A 135 -13.43 -3.52 14.98
CA ARG A 135 -13.38 -2.60 16.11
C ARG A 135 -12.87 -1.24 15.64
N LEU A 136 -13.66 -0.21 15.88
CA LEU A 136 -13.32 1.19 15.65
C LEU A 136 -13.03 1.85 17.00
N VAL A 137 -11.77 2.20 17.24
CA VAL A 137 -11.37 3.02 18.37
C VAL A 137 -11.31 4.47 17.90
N PHE A 138 -11.95 5.35 18.65
CA PHE A 138 -12.09 6.76 18.29
C PHE A 138 -11.56 7.67 19.39
N ASP A 139 -11.16 8.88 19.00
CA ASP A 139 -10.76 9.97 19.88
C ASP A 139 -11.93 10.96 20.00
N ALA A 140 -12.60 10.94 21.15
CA ALA A 140 -13.72 11.81 21.49
C ALA A 140 -13.31 13.24 21.84
N ASP A 141 -12.01 13.50 22.00
CA ASP A 141 -11.47 14.81 22.38
C ASP A 141 -10.85 15.55 21.18
N ALA A 142 -10.84 14.93 19.99
CA ALA A 142 -10.23 15.46 18.77
C ALA A 142 -10.78 16.84 18.33
N PHE A 143 -11.99 17.20 18.77
CA PHE A 143 -12.65 18.48 18.43
C PHE A 143 -12.51 19.55 19.53
N GLY A 144 -11.56 19.35 20.45
CA GLY A 144 -11.20 20.32 21.48
C GLY A 144 -12.13 20.32 22.70
N PRO A 145 -11.77 21.09 23.73
CA PRO A 145 -12.35 20.98 25.07
C PRO A 145 -13.83 21.38 25.16
N GLY A 146 -14.36 22.13 24.18
CA GLY A 146 -15.78 22.51 24.13
C GLY A 146 -16.72 21.37 23.74
N LEU A 147 -16.20 20.34 23.07
CA LEU A 147 -16.97 19.19 22.57
C LEU A 147 -16.49 17.85 23.15
N ALA A 148 -15.32 17.85 23.79
CA ALA A 148 -14.73 16.72 24.50
C ALA A 148 -15.70 16.06 25.48
N ALA A 149 -15.71 14.73 25.50
CA ALA A 149 -16.55 13.96 26.41
C ALA A 149 -15.85 13.74 27.76
N SER A 150 -16.49 14.16 28.85
CA SER A 150 -15.97 13.81 30.18
C SER A 150 -15.88 12.29 30.39
N ALA A 151 -14.89 11.84 31.14
CA ALA A 151 -14.74 10.43 31.52
C ALA A 151 -16.02 9.85 32.19
N ALA A 152 -16.77 10.68 32.92
CA ALA A 152 -18.04 10.27 33.52
C ALA A 152 -19.14 10.01 32.48
N ARG A 153 -19.17 10.77 31.37
CA ARG A 153 -20.07 10.55 30.23
C ARG A 153 -19.70 9.24 29.54
N LEU A 154 -18.42 9.03 29.22
CA LEU A 154 -17.94 7.81 28.54
C LEU A 154 -18.24 6.55 29.36
N ASN A 155 -17.93 6.55 30.66
CA ASN A 155 -18.28 5.44 31.57
C ASN A 155 -19.81 5.18 31.67
N ARG A 156 -20.64 6.21 31.49
CA ARG A 156 -22.10 6.05 31.44
C ARG A 156 -22.53 5.37 30.14
N LEU A 157 -21.90 5.70 29.01
CA LEU A 157 -22.20 5.07 27.72
C LEU A 157 -21.82 3.60 27.69
N ILE A 158 -20.67 3.23 28.28
CA ILE A 158 -20.27 1.82 28.45
C ILE A 158 -21.31 1.06 29.27
N ARG A 159 -21.73 1.60 30.43
CA ARG A 159 -22.73 0.95 31.30
C ARG A 159 -24.11 0.80 30.66
N ARG A 160 -24.44 1.63 29.67
CA ARG A 160 -25.69 1.57 28.90
C ARG A 160 -25.59 0.64 27.68
N GLY A 161 -24.42 0.05 27.42
CA GLY A 161 -24.17 -0.76 26.23
C GLY A 161 -24.13 0.06 24.94
N THR A 162 -23.93 1.38 25.02
CA THR A 162 -23.79 2.25 23.85
C THR A 162 -22.38 2.21 23.28
N LEU A 163 -21.40 2.01 24.15
CA LEU A 163 -20.03 1.66 23.81
C LEU A 163 -19.74 0.28 24.38
N ASP A 164 -18.76 -0.40 23.79
CA ASP A 164 -18.32 -1.68 24.30
C ASP A 164 -17.44 -1.53 25.57
N ALA A 165 -16.98 -2.66 26.13
CA ALA A 165 -16.17 -2.68 27.35
C ALA A 165 -14.82 -1.94 27.22
N HIS A 166 -14.34 -1.77 25.97
CA HIS A 166 -13.09 -1.12 25.63
C HIS A 166 -13.28 0.34 25.23
N GLU A 167 -14.47 0.92 25.45
CA GLU A 167 -14.78 2.31 25.06
C GLU A 167 -14.62 2.52 23.54
N SER A 168 -15.04 1.53 22.77
CA SER A 168 -14.94 1.51 21.30
C SER A 168 -16.26 1.05 20.69
N LEU A 169 -16.31 1.02 19.35
CA LEU A 169 -17.44 0.50 18.60
C LEU A 169 -17.01 -0.78 17.89
N VAL A 170 -17.75 -1.87 18.08
CA VAL A 170 -17.65 -3.06 17.23
C VAL A 170 -18.81 -3.02 16.24
N VAL A 171 -18.51 -3.03 14.94
CA VAL A 171 -19.48 -2.87 13.84
C VAL A 171 -19.28 -3.96 12.78
N ASN A 172 -20.26 -4.11 11.90
CA ASN A 172 -20.14 -4.91 10.68
C ASN A 172 -19.96 -3.97 9.48
N SER A 173 -18.74 -3.92 8.98
CA SER A 173 -18.31 -3.05 7.89
C SER A 173 -18.51 -3.69 6.53
N LEU A 174 -19.35 -3.09 5.72
CA LEU A 174 -19.64 -3.48 4.35
C LEU A 174 -18.65 -2.81 3.39
N TYR A 175 -17.79 -3.63 2.79
CA TYR A 175 -16.88 -3.22 1.73
C TYR A 175 -17.51 -3.48 0.37
N LYS A 176 -17.53 -2.45 -0.47
CA LYS A 176 -17.93 -2.58 -1.87
C LYS A 176 -16.76 -3.11 -2.69
N ARG A 177 -17.04 -3.69 -3.85
CA ARG A 177 -16.00 -3.82 -4.86
C ARG A 177 -15.68 -2.47 -5.48
N SER A 178 -14.43 -2.32 -5.89
CA SER A 178 -14.02 -1.19 -6.71
C SER A 178 -14.30 -1.44 -8.19
N ASP A 179 -14.32 -0.39 -8.99
CA ASP A 179 -14.68 -0.46 -10.42
C ASP A 179 -13.65 -1.25 -11.26
N ASP A 180 -12.43 -1.42 -10.73
CA ASP A 180 -11.33 -2.25 -11.22
C ASP A 180 -11.37 -3.71 -10.70
N GLY A 181 -12.45 -4.11 -10.00
CA GLY A 181 -12.70 -5.51 -9.60
C GLY A 181 -11.98 -5.97 -8.33
N LEU A 182 -11.09 -5.15 -7.75
CA LEU A 182 -10.44 -5.44 -6.47
C LEU A 182 -11.44 -5.31 -5.30
N PRO A 183 -11.38 -6.19 -4.28
CA PRO A 183 -12.12 -5.98 -3.05
C PRO A 183 -11.58 -4.74 -2.34
N GLN A 184 -12.41 -3.74 -2.02
CA GLN A 184 -11.95 -2.57 -1.25
C GLN A 184 -11.41 -2.95 0.13
N SER A 185 -11.80 -4.13 0.63
CA SER A 185 -11.32 -4.70 1.87
C SER A 185 -9.86 -5.15 1.84
N ASP A 186 -9.26 -5.28 0.65
CA ASP A 186 -7.84 -5.65 0.49
C ASP A 186 -6.94 -4.42 0.36
N LEU A 187 -7.51 -3.21 0.33
CA LEU A 187 -6.76 -1.96 0.37
C LEU A 187 -6.21 -1.71 1.78
N ASP A 188 -4.98 -1.21 1.87
CA ASP A 188 -4.47 -0.67 3.12
C ASP A 188 -5.33 0.52 3.61
N ASP A 189 -5.29 0.79 4.91
CA ASP A 189 -6.15 1.80 5.53
C ASP A 189 -5.92 3.22 4.97
N THR A 190 -4.69 3.57 4.58
CA THR A 190 -4.40 4.87 3.94
C THR A 190 -4.96 4.95 2.52
N SER A 191 -4.82 3.89 1.72
CA SER A 191 -5.44 3.81 0.39
C SER A 191 -6.97 3.84 0.47
N TYR A 192 -7.56 3.15 1.45
CA TYR A 192 -9.00 3.21 1.71
C TYR A 192 -9.44 4.59 2.20
N TYR A 193 -8.63 5.26 3.02
CA TYR A 193 -8.87 6.63 3.47
C TYR A 193 -8.90 7.65 2.33
N LEU A 194 -7.93 7.59 1.41
CA LEU A 194 -7.90 8.42 0.20
C LEU A 194 -9.18 8.25 -0.62
N ARG A 195 -9.61 7.00 -0.84
CA ARG A 195 -10.85 6.69 -1.55
C ARG A 195 -12.09 7.22 -0.83
N TYR A 196 -12.14 7.07 0.50
CA TYR A 196 -13.21 7.61 1.32
C TYR A 196 -13.34 9.12 1.14
N LEU A 197 -12.23 9.85 1.22
CA LEU A 197 -12.21 11.31 1.04
C LEU A 197 -12.63 11.74 -0.38
N MET A 198 -12.29 10.97 -1.41
CA MET A 198 -12.71 11.26 -2.79
C MET A 198 -14.20 10.98 -3.05
N THR A 199 -14.87 10.27 -2.15
CA THR A 199 -16.27 9.86 -2.28
C THR A 199 -17.12 10.44 -1.16
N ARG A 200 -17.26 9.74 -0.05
CA ARG A 200 -18.13 10.11 1.09
C ARG A 200 -17.61 11.31 1.87
N GLY A 201 -16.29 11.48 1.98
CA GLY A 201 -15.66 12.60 2.69
C GLY A 201 -15.41 13.83 1.81
N ARG A 202 -15.90 13.85 0.57
CA ARG A 202 -15.51 14.87 -0.42
C ARG A 202 -15.89 16.28 -0.01
N GLU A 203 -17.04 16.45 0.62
CA GLU A 203 -17.50 17.75 1.12
C GLU A 203 -16.54 18.32 2.18
N GLN A 204 -15.83 17.46 2.93
CA GLN A 204 -14.81 17.91 3.88
C GLN A 204 -13.58 18.49 3.17
N LEU A 205 -13.16 17.89 2.04
CA LEU A 205 -12.04 18.39 1.21
C LEU A 205 -12.39 19.67 0.45
N ASP A 206 -13.63 19.76 -0.02
CA ASP A 206 -14.13 20.90 -0.79
C ASP A 206 -14.63 22.03 0.13
N SER A 207 -14.72 21.79 1.44
CA SER A 207 -15.17 22.75 2.45
C SER A 207 -14.36 24.04 2.37
N SER A 208 -15.05 25.16 2.14
CA SER A 208 -14.46 26.50 2.18
C SER A 208 -13.97 26.90 3.58
N LEU A 209 -14.35 26.14 4.60
CA LEU A 209 -13.93 26.35 5.98
C LEU A 209 -12.57 25.70 6.25
N ALA A 210 -12.12 24.75 5.43
CA ALA A 210 -10.79 24.15 5.54
C ALA A 210 -9.69 25.23 5.35
N PRO A 211 -8.57 25.17 6.10
CA PRO A 211 -7.48 26.12 5.95
C PRO A 211 -6.96 26.29 4.52
N MET A 212 -6.97 25.20 3.73
CA MET A 212 -6.64 25.17 2.31
C MET A 212 -7.52 24.14 1.59
N PRO A 213 -8.71 24.53 1.10
CA PRO A 213 -9.59 23.66 0.34
C PRO A 213 -8.86 23.07 -0.87
N LEU A 214 -9.04 21.78 -1.13
CA LEU A 214 -8.29 21.05 -2.17
C LEU A 214 -8.46 21.70 -3.56
N PRO A 215 -9.65 22.19 -3.95
CA PRO A 215 -9.82 22.89 -5.22
C PRO A 215 -8.93 24.13 -5.39
N LEU A 216 -8.54 24.79 -4.30
CA LEU A 216 -7.66 25.97 -4.35
C LEU A 216 -6.16 25.61 -4.43
N LEU A 217 -5.81 24.36 -4.15
CA LEU A 217 -4.45 23.84 -4.28
C LEU A 217 -4.14 23.32 -5.69
N LEU A 218 -5.18 23.15 -6.52
CA LEU A 218 -5.08 22.57 -7.86
C LEU A 218 -5.25 23.63 -8.95
N PRO A 219 -4.70 23.39 -10.16
CA PRO A 219 -4.92 24.29 -11.29
C PRO A 219 -6.42 24.46 -11.62
N PRO A 220 -6.85 25.64 -12.12
CA PRO A 220 -8.21 25.81 -12.62
C PRO A 220 -8.52 24.77 -13.69
N GLY A 221 -9.69 24.11 -13.58
CA GLY A 221 -10.10 23.03 -14.50
C GLY A 221 -9.53 21.63 -14.16
N ALA A 222 -8.89 21.46 -13.00
CA ALA A 222 -8.40 20.16 -12.53
C ALA A 222 -9.50 19.08 -12.57
N THR A 223 -9.16 17.95 -13.18
CA THR A 223 -10.01 16.77 -13.32
C THR A 223 -10.14 16.01 -11.99
N SER A 224 -11.04 15.02 -11.94
CA SER A 224 -11.14 14.11 -10.80
C SER A 224 -9.83 13.34 -10.56
N GLN A 225 -9.10 13.00 -11.63
CA GLN A 225 -7.82 12.32 -11.56
C GLN A 225 -6.71 13.23 -10.98
N ASP A 226 -6.71 14.51 -11.36
CA ASP A 226 -5.78 15.51 -10.80
C ASP A 226 -6.01 15.70 -9.29
N ARG A 227 -7.27 15.68 -8.85
CA ARG A 227 -7.64 15.74 -7.43
C ARG A 227 -7.14 14.54 -6.66
N GLU A 228 -7.35 13.34 -7.20
CA GLU A 228 -6.87 12.11 -6.56
C GLU A 228 -5.34 12.09 -6.46
N ALA A 229 -4.64 12.43 -7.55
CA ALA A 229 -3.18 12.51 -7.57
C ALA A 229 -2.67 13.58 -6.60
N GLY A 230 -3.31 14.75 -6.55
CA GLY A 230 -2.99 15.82 -5.60
C GLY A 230 -3.15 15.38 -4.14
N LEU A 231 -4.28 14.75 -3.81
CA LEU A 231 -4.55 14.24 -2.46
C LEU A 231 -3.54 13.16 -2.05
N ARG A 232 -3.28 12.19 -2.93
CA ARG A 232 -2.28 11.14 -2.73
C ARG A 232 -0.90 11.73 -2.48
N ASN A 233 -0.51 12.75 -3.22
CA ASN A 233 0.76 13.46 -3.04
C ASN A 233 0.84 14.16 -1.67
N LEU A 234 -0.23 14.82 -1.22
CA LEU A 234 -0.28 15.46 0.10
C LEU A 234 -0.10 14.45 1.24
N VAL A 235 -0.82 13.32 1.18
CA VAL A 235 -0.68 12.24 2.17
C VAL A 235 0.73 11.65 2.15
N ASN A 236 1.32 11.45 0.96
CA ASN A 236 2.69 10.97 0.82
C ASN A 236 3.75 11.93 1.40
N VAL A 237 3.52 13.25 1.34
CA VAL A 237 4.38 14.24 2.00
C VAL A 237 4.31 14.09 3.51
N VAL A 238 3.10 13.96 4.09
CA VAL A 238 2.92 13.76 5.54
C VAL A 238 3.55 12.46 6.01
N ARG A 239 3.33 11.36 5.28
CA ARG A 239 3.91 10.04 5.56
C ARG A 239 5.44 10.07 5.60
N ARG A 240 6.07 10.66 4.58
CA ARG A 240 7.55 10.81 4.53
C ARG A 240 8.07 11.70 5.65
N ALA A 241 7.38 12.79 5.96
CA ALA A 241 7.77 13.67 7.05
C ALA A 241 7.71 12.96 8.41
N LEU A 242 6.65 12.20 8.70
CA LEU A 242 6.55 11.36 9.91
C LEU A 242 7.68 10.34 10.02
N ALA A 243 7.93 9.60 8.94
CA ALA A 243 8.98 8.56 8.91
C ALA A 243 10.39 9.13 9.14
N SER A 244 10.62 10.40 8.79
CA SER A 244 11.91 11.07 8.98
C SER A 244 12.19 11.56 10.42
N LEU A 245 11.22 11.46 11.35
CA LEU A 245 11.36 12.04 12.69
C LEU A 245 12.16 11.15 13.65
N PRO A 246 13.30 11.61 14.20
CA PRO A 246 14.18 10.78 15.05
C PRO A 246 13.59 10.47 16.44
N GLY A 247 12.57 11.20 16.88
CA GLY A 247 11.85 10.94 18.15
C GLY A 247 10.68 9.95 18.01
N ILE A 248 10.35 9.54 16.78
CA ILE A 248 9.15 8.76 16.46
C ILE A 248 9.51 7.35 16.02
N ARG A 249 8.79 6.37 16.55
CA ARG A 249 8.80 4.99 16.06
C ARG A 249 7.52 4.76 15.26
N LEU A 250 7.67 4.03 14.15
CA LEU A 250 6.54 3.55 13.34
C LEU A 250 6.26 2.08 13.66
N TRP A 251 4.99 1.72 13.59
CA TRP A 251 4.51 0.34 13.44
C TRP A 251 3.48 0.34 12.31
N GLY A 252 3.86 -0.18 11.14
CA GLY A 252 3.10 0.06 9.92
C GLY A 252 2.90 1.57 9.66
N GLU A 253 1.65 2.01 9.59
CA GLU A 253 1.29 3.41 9.33
C GLU A 253 1.00 4.23 10.60
N TYR A 254 1.27 3.67 11.79
CA TYR A 254 1.06 4.34 13.07
C TYR A 254 2.36 4.88 13.66
N ALA A 255 2.36 6.17 14.02
CA ALA A 255 3.44 6.86 14.69
C ALA A 255 3.18 7.01 16.19
N PHE A 256 4.18 6.68 17.01
CA PHE A 256 4.19 6.98 18.44
C PHE A 256 5.58 7.45 18.89
N THR A 257 5.65 8.20 19.98
CA THR A 257 6.94 8.73 20.45
C THR A 257 7.75 7.62 21.12
N ARG A 258 9.07 7.63 20.89
CA ARG A 258 9.99 6.74 21.63
C ARG A 258 9.90 6.97 23.15
N ALA A 259 9.63 8.20 23.58
CA ALA A 259 9.38 8.55 24.96
C ALA A 259 8.16 7.82 25.54
N SER A 260 7.02 7.82 24.84
CA SER A 260 5.81 7.12 25.31
C SER A 260 6.00 5.60 25.43
N MET A 261 6.82 5.01 24.55
CA MET A 261 7.21 3.61 24.65
C MET A 261 8.13 3.38 25.85
N ALA A 262 9.13 4.24 26.05
CA ALA A 262 10.04 4.18 27.19
C ALA A 262 9.29 4.33 28.53
N ASP A 263 8.36 5.27 28.63
CA ASP A 263 7.53 5.51 29.81
C ASP A 263 6.72 4.25 30.16
N ARG A 264 6.13 3.58 29.15
CA ARG A 264 5.45 2.31 29.37
C ARG A 264 6.39 1.22 29.86
N LEU A 265 7.57 1.10 29.26
CA LEU A 265 8.56 0.09 29.66
C LEU A 265 9.24 0.42 31.00
N ALA A 266 8.99 1.59 31.57
CA ALA A 266 9.39 1.97 32.92
C ALA A 266 8.27 1.79 33.94
N ASP A 267 7.03 1.52 33.51
CA ASP A 267 5.90 1.20 34.38
C ASP A 267 6.02 -0.26 34.86
N ASP A 268 5.83 -0.49 36.16
CA ASP A 268 5.79 -1.82 36.79
C ASP A 268 4.37 -2.43 36.78
N GLY A 269 3.40 -1.74 36.16
CA GLY A 269 2.01 -2.13 36.06
C GLY A 269 1.72 -3.26 35.05
N PRO A 270 0.43 -3.56 34.82
CA PRO A 270 -0.01 -4.74 34.07
C PRO A 270 0.28 -4.70 32.56
N LEU A 271 0.73 -3.55 32.03
CA LEU A 271 1.23 -3.38 30.66
C LEU A 271 2.67 -2.85 30.64
N GLY A 272 3.37 -2.99 31.76
CA GLY A 272 4.77 -2.63 31.95
C GLY A 272 5.73 -3.54 31.22
N ARG A 273 7.04 -3.29 31.35
CA ARG A 273 8.09 -4.10 30.70
C ARG A 273 7.95 -5.57 31.03
N ASP A 274 7.89 -5.93 32.30
CA ASP A 274 7.88 -7.33 32.73
C ASP A 274 6.66 -8.07 32.19
N ALA A 275 5.49 -7.42 32.16
CA ALA A 275 4.27 -7.99 31.61
C ALA A 275 4.38 -8.22 30.09
N LEU A 276 4.85 -7.22 29.33
CA LEU A 276 4.98 -7.32 27.88
C LEU A 276 6.10 -8.29 27.46
N GLU A 277 7.23 -8.31 28.16
CA GLU A 277 8.30 -9.30 27.94
C GLU A 277 7.86 -10.71 28.34
N THR A 278 6.98 -10.85 29.35
CA THR A 278 6.36 -12.14 29.69
C THR A 278 5.38 -12.60 28.61
N LEU A 279 4.55 -11.72 28.10
CA LEU A 279 3.68 -12.01 26.95
C LEU A 279 4.50 -12.43 25.74
N ALA A 280 5.56 -11.69 25.41
CA ALA A 280 6.43 -12.01 24.28
C ALA A 280 7.09 -13.39 24.43
N ARG A 281 7.61 -13.70 25.62
CA ARG A 281 8.13 -15.04 25.94
C ARG A 281 7.05 -16.12 25.90
N SER A 282 5.81 -15.80 26.26
CA SER A 282 4.68 -16.73 26.19
C SER A 282 4.38 -17.10 24.75
N VAL A 283 4.27 -16.10 23.86
CA VAL A 283 4.10 -16.32 22.40
C VAL A 283 5.26 -17.16 21.86
N ALA A 284 6.50 -16.79 22.19
CA ALA A 284 7.71 -17.51 21.79
C ALA A 284 7.78 -18.95 22.29
N ARG A 285 7.14 -19.27 23.42
CA ARG A 285 7.10 -20.62 24.00
C ARG A 285 5.85 -21.39 23.63
N GLY A 286 4.85 -20.76 23.03
CA GLY A 286 3.55 -21.39 22.72
C GLY A 286 3.70 -22.69 21.92
N ALA A 287 4.65 -22.71 20.98
CA ALA A 287 4.96 -23.90 20.18
C ALA A 287 6.10 -24.77 20.73
N ALA A 288 6.81 -24.35 21.79
CA ALA A 288 7.97 -25.08 22.32
C ALA A 288 7.58 -26.47 22.86
N PRO A 289 8.45 -27.49 22.70
CA PRO A 289 8.17 -28.85 23.15
C PRO A 289 8.19 -28.92 24.68
N ILE A 290 7.12 -29.44 25.28
CA ILE A 290 7.13 -29.82 26.69
C ILE A 290 7.79 -31.18 26.79
N VAL A 291 8.83 -31.30 27.64
CA VAL A 291 9.53 -32.56 27.90
C VAL A 291 8.59 -33.53 28.64
N SER A 292 7.74 -34.22 27.89
CA SER A 292 6.96 -35.36 28.37
C SER A 292 7.56 -36.63 27.81
N ARG A 293 7.72 -37.63 28.67
CA ARG A 293 8.45 -38.88 28.42
C ARG A 293 7.98 -39.57 27.12
N GLY A 294 8.86 -39.59 26.11
CA GLY A 294 8.94 -40.67 25.11
C GLY A 294 8.07 -40.58 23.85
N THR A 295 7.25 -39.54 23.64
CA THR A 295 6.45 -39.40 22.41
C THR A 295 6.81 -38.12 21.66
N ALA A 296 7.17 -38.26 20.38
CA ALA A 296 7.39 -37.14 19.46
C ALA A 296 6.06 -36.39 19.22
N VAL A 297 5.82 -35.32 19.98
CA VAL A 297 4.65 -34.45 19.75
C VAL A 297 5.00 -33.48 18.64
N ARG A 298 4.55 -33.78 17.41
CA ARG A 298 4.52 -32.81 16.31
C ARG A 298 3.49 -31.73 16.69
N ARG A 299 3.95 -30.62 17.28
CA ARG A 299 3.06 -29.50 17.61
C ARG A 299 2.76 -28.69 16.35
N ARG A 300 1.49 -28.39 16.16
CA ARG A 300 0.99 -27.49 15.10
C ARG A 300 1.42 -26.05 15.42
N PRO A 301 1.57 -25.18 14.41
CA PRO A 301 1.80 -23.75 14.65
C PRO A 301 0.71 -23.17 15.56
N VAL A 302 1.13 -22.27 16.45
CA VAL A 302 0.26 -21.54 17.39
C VAL A 302 0.16 -20.11 16.91
N TYR A 303 -1.06 -19.58 16.87
CA TYR A 303 -1.35 -18.21 16.44
C TYR A 303 -1.90 -17.43 17.63
N THR A 304 -1.35 -16.24 17.87
CA THR A 304 -1.75 -15.37 19.00
C THR A 304 -2.07 -13.97 18.52
N ALA A 305 -3.33 -13.56 18.63
CA ALA A 305 -3.79 -12.19 18.44
C ALA A 305 -3.50 -11.33 19.69
N LEU A 306 -2.72 -10.26 19.54
CA LEU A 306 -2.22 -9.50 20.69
C LEU A 306 -3.27 -8.67 21.43
N GLY A 307 -4.27 -8.11 20.74
CA GLY A 307 -5.33 -7.30 21.36
C GLY A 307 -6.07 -8.08 22.45
N PRO A 308 -6.69 -9.24 22.13
CA PRO A 308 -7.32 -10.09 23.14
C PRO A 308 -6.34 -10.61 24.19
N ALA A 309 -5.12 -11.00 23.81
CA ALA A 309 -4.10 -11.46 24.75
C ALA A 309 -3.69 -10.37 25.78
N LEU A 310 -3.67 -9.11 25.40
CA LEU A 310 -3.44 -7.99 26.32
C LEU A 310 -4.65 -7.74 27.23
N CYS A 311 -5.86 -7.93 26.70
CA CYS A 311 -7.09 -7.81 27.48
C CYS A 311 -7.24 -8.93 28.53
N SER A 312 -6.65 -10.10 28.31
CA SER A 312 -6.64 -11.21 29.27
C SER A 312 -5.63 -11.03 30.40
N LEU A 313 -4.70 -10.07 30.28
CA LEU A 313 -3.74 -9.78 31.34
C LEU A 313 -4.47 -9.26 32.59
N PRO A 314 -4.13 -9.77 33.79
CA PRO A 314 -4.71 -9.30 35.03
C PRO A 314 -4.61 -7.78 35.16
N GLU A 315 -5.70 -7.13 35.55
CA GLU A 315 -5.77 -5.68 35.82
C GLU A 315 -5.55 -4.75 34.61
N ALA A 316 -5.27 -5.29 33.41
CA ALA A 316 -5.06 -4.50 32.19
C ALA A 316 -6.34 -3.81 31.68
N GLY A 317 -7.52 -4.23 32.13
CA GLY A 317 -8.81 -3.76 31.62
C GLY A 317 -9.10 -2.25 31.75
N ARG A 318 -8.38 -1.51 32.60
CA ARG A 318 -8.47 -0.03 32.66
C ARG A 318 -7.53 0.67 31.67
N LEU A 319 -6.45 -0.01 31.29
CA LEU A 319 -5.46 0.49 30.32
C LEU A 319 -5.86 0.11 28.88
N MET A 320 -6.67 -0.94 28.72
CA MET A 320 -7.26 -1.38 27.45
C MET A 320 -8.61 -0.69 27.16
N ARG A 321 -8.65 0.65 27.22
CA ARG A 321 -9.85 1.46 26.92
C ARG A 321 -9.53 2.69 26.10
N GLY A 322 -10.45 3.02 25.18
CA GLY A 322 -10.42 4.24 24.38
C GLY A 322 -9.08 4.40 23.66
N THR A 323 -8.55 5.61 23.62
CA THR A 323 -7.28 5.96 22.96
C THR A 323 -6.05 5.27 23.55
N ARG A 324 -6.13 4.67 24.75
CA ARG A 324 -5.02 3.91 25.35
C ARG A 324 -4.89 2.50 24.79
N TYR A 325 -5.99 1.92 24.31
CA TYR A 325 -6.03 0.61 23.67
C TYR A 325 -5.05 0.49 22.50
N PRO A 326 -5.08 1.36 21.47
CA PRO A 326 -4.16 1.25 20.35
C PRO A 326 -2.70 1.45 20.78
N SER A 327 -2.43 2.35 21.73
CA SER A 327 -1.08 2.48 22.30
C SER A 327 -0.62 1.14 22.87
N ALA A 328 -1.44 0.47 23.69
CA ALA A 328 -1.18 -0.85 24.28
C ALA A 328 -0.78 -1.89 23.22
N VAL A 329 -1.63 -2.06 22.22
CA VAL A 329 -1.46 -3.02 21.13
C VAL A 329 -0.20 -2.75 20.31
N LEU A 330 0.03 -1.50 19.91
CA LEU A 330 1.18 -1.14 19.07
C LEU A 330 2.51 -1.29 19.81
N HIS A 331 2.60 -0.90 21.10
CA HIS A 331 3.85 -1.12 21.84
C HIS A 331 4.06 -2.61 22.12
N ALA A 332 3.02 -3.40 22.34
CA ALA A 332 3.17 -4.85 22.54
C ALA A 332 3.74 -5.53 21.27
N ASN A 333 3.21 -5.17 20.10
CA ASN A 333 3.75 -5.59 18.82
C ASN A 333 5.22 -5.19 18.66
N ALA A 334 5.56 -3.94 18.97
CA ALA A 334 6.93 -3.44 18.91
C ALA A 334 7.88 -4.18 19.88
N VAL A 335 7.44 -4.46 21.10
CA VAL A 335 8.21 -5.23 22.11
C VAL A 335 8.41 -6.67 21.66
N LEU A 336 7.37 -7.32 21.12
CA LEU A 336 7.50 -8.68 20.61
C LEU A 336 8.45 -8.75 19.41
N MET A 337 8.35 -7.79 18.49
CA MET A 337 9.30 -7.66 17.38
C MET A 337 10.74 -7.49 17.88
N ASP A 338 10.97 -6.58 18.84
CA ASP A 338 12.30 -6.36 19.41
C ASP A 338 12.81 -7.60 20.16
N HIS A 339 11.93 -8.31 20.87
CA HIS A 339 12.25 -9.57 21.54
C HIS A 339 12.71 -10.63 20.54
N VAL A 340 11.95 -10.87 19.47
CA VAL A 340 12.33 -11.87 18.46
C VAL A 340 13.63 -11.46 17.77
N ARG A 341 13.78 -10.19 17.37
CA ARG A 341 15.03 -9.69 16.75
C ARG A 341 16.25 -9.86 17.65
N ARG A 342 16.09 -9.69 18.96
CA ARG A 342 17.18 -9.78 19.93
C ARG A 342 17.56 -11.22 20.28
N GLU A 343 16.57 -12.09 20.43
CA GLU A 343 16.78 -13.46 20.95
C GLU A 343 16.96 -14.50 19.84
N ALA A 344 16.50 -14.24 18.61
CA ALA A 344 16.65 -15.17 17.50
C ALA A 344 18.10 -15.24 17.03
N ASP A 345 18.55 -16.46 16.74
CA ASP A 345 19.84 -16.69 16.09
C ASP A 345 19.84 -16.06 14.69
N GLU A 346 20.80 -15.18 14.41
CA GLU A 346 20.86 -14.39 13.17
C GLU A 346 20.92 -15.26 11.90
N ARG A 347 21.45 -16.47 12.01
CA ARG A 347 21.65 -17.38 10.87
C ARG A 347 20.44 -18.26 10.61
N THR A 348 19.72 -18.65 11.66
CA THR A 348 18.63 -19.63 11.58
C THR A 348 17.25 -19.01 11.83
N GLY A 349 17.17 -17.78 12.35
CA GLY A 349 15.91 -17.14 12.74
C GLY A 349 15.20 -17.80 13.92
N LEU A 350 15.85 -18.77 14.58
CA LEU A 350 15.27 -19.57 15.66
C LEU A 350 15.60 -18.96 17.02
N LEU A 351 14.60 -18.96 17.90
CA LEU A 351 14.80 -18.68 19.32
C LEU A 351 15.56 -19.85 19.98
N PRO A 352 16.18 -19.64 21.17
CA PRO A 352 16.92 -20.69 21.89
C PRO A 352 16.08 -21.95 22.20
N THR A 353 14.76 -21.84 22.16
CA THR A 353 13.80 -22.92 22.34
C THR A 353 13.55 -23.76 21.08
N GLY A 354 14.22 -23.46 19.95
CA GLY A 354 13.97 -24.09 18.65
C GLY A 354 12.66 -23.64 18.00
N VAL A 355 12.10 -22.51 18.44
CA VAL A 355 10.84 -21.95 17.93
C VAL A 355 11.14 -20.79 17.02
N TRP A 356 10.50 -20.78 15.85
CA TRP A 356 10.41 -19.63 14.97
C TRP A 356 9.16 -18.82 15.30
N VAL A 357 9.28 -17.50 15.30
CA VAL A 357 8.19 -16.58 15.60
C VAL A 357 8.17 -15.47 14.56
N ALA A 358 7.00 -15.21 13.97
CA ALA A 358 6.81 -14.12 13.01
C ALA A 358 5.41 -13.51 13.10
N LEU A 359 5.28 -12.27 12.64
CA LEU A 359 3.98 -11.66 12.41
C LEU A 359 3.35 -12.32 11.19
N ASP A 360 2.12 -12.80 11.33
CA ASP A 360 1.40 -13.54 10.29
C ASP A 360 0.20 -12.76 9.75
N ASP A 361 -0.39 -11.88 10.57
CA ASP A 361 -1.49 -10.98 10.21
C ASP A 361 -1.31 -9.64 10.96
N ARG A 362 -1.49 -8.50 10.30
CA ARG A 362 -1.39 -7.16 10.92
C ARG A 362 -2.73 -6.65 11.48
N TRP A 363 -3.85 -7.16 11.00
CA TRP A 363 -5.17 -6.57 11.15
C TRP A 363 -6.03 -7.30 12.19
N GLN A 364 -6.08 -8.62 12.15
CA GLN A 364 -6.98 -9.38 13.00
C GLN A 364 -6.56 -9.32 14.48
N GLY A 365 -7.46 -8.85 15.35
CA GLY A 365 -7.22 -8.72 16.80
C GLY A 365 -5.98 -7.89 17.16
N GLY A 366 -5.62 -6.91 16.32
CA GLY A 366 -4.51 -5.98 16.56
C GLY A 366 -3.13 -6.53 16.25
N GLY A 367 -3.06 -7.66 15.54
CA GLY A 367 -1.83 -8.30 15.07
C GLY A 367 -1.72 -9.73 15.58
N VAL A 368 -1.62 -10.69 14.65
CA VAL A 368 -1.48 -12.13 14.92
C VAL A 368 -0.04 -12.56 14.72
N TRP A 369 0.52 -13.17 15.75
CA TRP A 369 1.86 -13.74 15.74
C TRP A 369 1.79 -15.26 15.67
N ARG A 370 2.53 -15.83 14.72
CA ARG A 370 2.70 -17.27 14.56
C ARG A 370 3.96 -17.71 15.29
N ALA A 371 3.85 -18.77 16.08
CA ALA A 371 4.95 -19.50 16.68
C ALA A 371 4.95 -20.96 16.19
N GLU A 372 6.10 -21.47 15.77
CA GLU A 372 6.25 -22.83 15.28
C GLU A 372 7.59 -23.44 15.73
N HIS A 373 7.55 -24.68 16.25
CA HIS A 373 8.77 -25.38 16.60
C HIS A 373 9.35 -26.13 15.40
N VAL A 374 10.60 -25.85 15.07
CA VAL A 374 11.30 -26.46 13.93
C VAL A 374 12.26 -27.53 14.43
N GLY A 375 12.05 -28.78 14.01
CA GLY A 375 12.86 -29.92 14.44
C GLY A 375 14.30 -29.88 13.93
N ALA A 376 15.23 -30.51 14.65
CA ALA A 376 16.68 -30.49 14.37
C ALA A 376 17.09 -31.05 12.98
N GLY A 377 16.22 -31.78 12.29
CA GLY A 377 16.44 -32.29 10.93
C GLY A 377 15.80 -31.45 9.81
N SER A 378 15.01 -30.42 10.16
CA SER A 378 14.32 -29.51 9.22
C SER A 378 14.97 -28.12 9.18
N ALA A 379 16.09 -27.93 9.88
CA ALA A 379 16.85 -26.68 9.94
C ALA A 379 17.59 -26.33 8.63
N SER A 380 17.27 -27.01 7.52
CA SER A 380 17.80 -26.75 6.18
C SER A 380 17.05 -25.62 5.46
N ASP A 381 15.84 -25.28 5.91
CA ASP A 381 15.07 -24.14 5.41
C ASP A 381 15.48 -22.89 6.22
N VAL A 382 15.95 -21.84 5.54
CA VAL A 382 16.32 -20.59 6.21
C VAL A 382 15.04 -19.91 6.68
N LEU A 383 14.75 -20.03 7.97
CA LEU A 383 13.61 -19.34 8.57
C LEU A 383 13.92 -17.84 8.59
N ARG A 384 13.01 -17.05 8.04
CA ARG A 384 13.16 -15.60 7.86
C ARG A 384 13.35 -14.90 9.20
N GLY A 385 14.20 -13.88 9.21
CA GLY A 385 14.33 -12.96 10.36
C GLY A 385 13.04 -12.17 10.61
N ALA A 386 12.93 -11.58 11.80
CA ALA A 386 11.71 -10.90 12.23
C ALA A 386 11.41 -9.64 11.38
N SER A 387 10.33 -9.73 10.60
CA SER A 387 9.83 -8.68 9.71
C SER A 387 8.51 -8.14 10.23
N GLU A 388 8.30 -6.84 10.04
CA GLU A 388 6.97 -6.25 10.26
C GLU A 388 5.98 -6.65 9.17
N GLU A 389 6.45 -7.10 7.99
CA GLU A 389 5.56 -7.59 6.92
C GLU A 389 4.96 -8.96 7.30
N PRO A 390 3.62 -9.11 7.28
CA PRO A 390 2.96 -10.32 7.70
C PRO A 390 3.25 -11.49 6.72
N THR A 391 3.48 -12.68 7.27
CA THR A 391 3.80 -13.86 6.45
C THR A 391 2.58 -14.47 5.74
N GLY A 392 1.37 -14.34 6.29
CA GLY A 392 0.14 -14.89 5.72
C GLY A 392 0.12 -16.41 5.59
N TRP A 393 0.97 -17.12 6.32
CA TRP A 393 1.14 -18.57 6.19
C TRP A 393 -0.02 -19.35 6.81
N GLY A 394 -0.73 -18.79 7.80
CA GLY A 394 -1.91 -19.42 8.38
C GLY A 394 -2.95 -19.79 7.32
N TRP A 395 -3.36 -18.82 6.52
CA TRP A 395 -4.25 -19.04 5.39
C TRP A 395 -3.63 -19.90 4.29
N ALA A 396 -2.39 -19.62 3.89
CA ALA A 396 -1.72 -20.33 2.79
C ALA A 396 -1.64 -21.85 3.03
N GLU A 397 -1.24 -22.28 4.23
CA GLU A 397 -1.16 -23.70 4.57
C GLU A 397 -2.50 -24.40 4.64
N CYS A 398 -3.56 -23.70 5.03
CA CYS A 398 -4.90 -24.27 5.04
C CYS A 398 -5.35 -24.63 3.62
N ARG A 399 -4.98 -23.82 2.62
CA ARG A 399 -5.25 -24.10 1.20
C ARG A 399 -4.37 -25.22 0.63
N GLU A 400 -3.08 -25.24 0.96
CA GLU A 400 -2.14 -26.26 0.46
C GLU A 400 -2.44 -27.67 0.98
N ARG A 401 -2.84 -27.81 2.25
CA ARG A 401 -3.22 -29.11 2.85
C ARG A 401 -4.46 -29.74 2.23
N GLN A 402 -5.16 -29.01 1.37
CA GLN A 402 -6.47 -29.40 0.84
C GLN A 402 -6.50 -29.64 -0.65
N VAL A 403 -5.40 -29.42 -1.38
CA VAL A 403 -5.29 -29.99 -2.73
C VAL A 403 -5.28 -31.51 -2.53
N PRO A 404 -6.34 -32.26 -2.93
CA PRO A 404 -6.22 -33.70 -2.98
C PRO A 404 -5.02 -33.96 -3.88
N VAL A 405 -4.15 -34.90 -3.52
CA VAL A 405 -3.20 -35.45 -4.49
C VAL A 405 -4.05 -36.16 -5.54
N VAL A 406 -4.59 -35.39 -6.48
CA VAL A 406 -5.09 -35.88 -7.73
C VAL A 406 -3.82 -36.38 -8.40
N PRO A 407 -3.68 -37.70 -8.69
CA PRO A 407 -2.57 -38.14 -9.50
C PRO A 407 -2.62 -37.27 -10.75
N VAL A 408 -1.50 -36.61 -11.04
CA VAL A 408 -1.32 -35.87 -12.28
C VAL A 408 -1.44 -36.91 -13.39
N VAL A 409 -2.66 -37.11 -13.86
CA VAL A 409 -2.90 -37.60 -15.21
C VAL A 409 -2.46 -36.42 -16.02
N GLU A 410 -1.29 -36.55 -16.65
CA GLU A 410 -0.86 -35.64 -17.71
C GLU A 410 -2.09 -35.36 -18.58
N PRO A 411 -2.51 -34.10 -18.73
CA PRO A 411 -3.58 -33.81 -19.65
C PRO A 411 -3.10 -34.29 -21.01
N GLU A 412 -3.80 -35.29 -21.55
CA GLU A 412 -3.75 -35.62 -22.97
C GLU A 412 -3.78 -34.28 -23.73
N PRO A 413 -2.88 -34.07 -24.71
CA PRO A 413 -2.71 -32.80 -25.39
C PRO A 413 -4.00 -32.45 -26.14
N GLY A 414 -4.90 -31.75 -25.44
CA GLY A 414 -6.12 -31.19 -25.98
C GLY A 414 -5.74 -29.97 -26.80
N ASP A 415 -5.76 -30.15 -28.12
CA ASP A 415 -5.71 -29.16 -29.18
C ASP A 415 -5.25 -27.76 -28.77
N SER A 416 -3.94 -27.56 -28.92
CA SER A 416 -3.34 -26.27 -29.17
C SER A 416 -4.18 -25.50 -30.19
N HIS A 417 -4.95 -24.50 -29.73
CA HIS A 417 -5.26 -23.40 -30.63
C HIS A 417 -3.92 -22.91 -31.19
N PRO A 418 -3.75 -22.76 -32.51
CA PRO A 418 -2.47 -22.42 -33.10
C PRO A 418 -2.09 -21.02 -32.61
N GLY A 419 -1.32 -20.97 -31.53
CA GLY A 419 -0.72 -19.75 -31.03
C GLY A 419 0.21 -19.24 -32.10
N MET A 420 -0.18 -18.17 -32.78
CA MET A 420 0.77 -17.38 -33.55
C MET A 420 1.82 -16.84 -32.59
N LEU A 421 2.92 -17.58 -32.43
CA LEU A 421 4.17 -17.07 -31.89
C LEU A 421 4.79 -16.14 -32.94
N TRP A 422 4.60 -14.84 -32.73
CA TRP A 422 5.26 -13.80 -33.52
C TRP A 422 6.78 -13.82 -33.28
N PRO A 423 7.61 -13.46 -34.28
CA PRO A 423 9.07 -13.60 -34.20
C PRO A 423 9.70 -12.78 -33.07
N ASP A 424 9.06 -11.68 -32.64
CA ASP A 424 9.61 -10.78 -31.62
C ASP A 424 9.32 -11.22 -30.18
N GLU A 425 8.31 -12.06 -29.92
CA GLU A 425 7.94 -12.51 -28.56
C GLU A 425 9.10 -13.20 -27.80
N PRO A 426 9.90 -14.10 -28.42
CA PRO A 426 11.06 -14.69 -27.73
C PRO A 426 12.21 -13.70 -27.49
N ASP A 427 12.36 -12.66 -28.30
CA ASP A 427 13.42 -11.64 -28.17
C ASP A 427 13.03 -10.48 -27.26
N LEU A 428 11.74 -10.33 -26.93
CA LEU A 428 11.21 -9.20 -26.19
C LEU A 428 11.33 -9.43 -24.68
N GLY A 429 12.17 -8.63 -24.02
CA GLY A 429 12.41 -8.74 -22.58
C GLY A 429 13.33 -9.89 -22.16
N GLY A 430 14.12 -10.42 -23.11
CA GLY A 430 15.21 -11.33 -22.80
C GLY A 430 16.36 -10.63 -22.06
N SER A 431 17.11 -11.39 -21.27
CA SER A 431 18.32 -10.92 -20.60
C SER A 431 19.45 -10.72 -21.61
N VAL A 432 20.06 -9.54 -21.63
CA VAL A 432 21.26 -9.24 -22.42
C VAL A 432 22.48 -9.28 -21.49
N LEU A 433 23.34 -10.28 -21.64
CA LEU A 433 24.59 -10.33 -20.88
C LEU A 433 25.51 -9.16 -21.28
N VAL A 434 25.93 -8.38 -20.28
CA VAL A 434 26.87 -7.27 -20.42
C VAL A 434 28.29 -7.72 -20.10
N HIS A 435 28.44 -8.62 -19.12
CA HIS A 435 29.73 -9.19 -18.73
C HIS A 435 29.58 -10.65 -18.24
N GLU A 436 30.43 -11.54 -18.77
CA GLU A 436 30.58 -12.91 -18.28
C GLU A 436 32.01 -13.16 -17.81
N GLY A 437 32.23 -13.06 -16.50
CA GLY A 437 33.50 -13.38 -15.85
C GLY A 437 33.50 -14.76 -15.17
N PRO A 438 34.69 -15.25 -14.76
CA PRO A 438 34.82 -16.49 -14.01
C PRO A 438 34.10 -16.44 -12.65
N ASP A 439 34.00 -15.26 -12.04
CA ASP A 439 33.44 -15.08 -10.68
C ASP A 439 32.21 -14.16 -10.63
N ARG A 440 31.87 -13.45 -11.71
CA ARG A 440 30.78 -12.46 -11.74
C ARG A 440 30.08 -12.44 -13.08
N LEU A 441 28.75 -12.36 -13.04
CA LEU A 441 27.86 -12.17 -14.18
C LEU A 441 27.20 -10.80 -14.07
N GLU A 442 27.11 -10.07 -15.17
CA GLU A 442 26.32 -8.84 -15.27
C GLU A 442 25.45 -8.87 -16.50
N TRP A 443 24.18 -8.50 -16.36
CA TRP A 443 23.23 -8.48 -17.46
C TRP A 443 22.22 -7.35 -17.29
N GLN A 444 21.60 -6.98 -18.40
CA GLN A 444 20.49 -6.05 -18.42
C GLN A 444 19.23 -6.79 -18.85
N GLN A 445 18.09 -6.47 -18.23
CA GLN A 445 16.80 -6.96 -18.69
C GLN A 445 15.70 -5.96 -18.39
N PRO A 446 14.77 -5.72 -19.33
CA PRO A 446 13.59 -4.91 -19.06
C PRO A 446 12.48 -5.76 -18.43
N LEU A 447 11.74 -5.19 -17.48
CA LEU A 447 10.61 -5.88 -16.86
C LEU A 447 9.40 -5.92 -17.77
N ARG A 448 8.91 -7.12 -18.06
CA ARG A 448 7.63 -7.36 -18.75
C ARG A 448 6.48 -7.18 -17.77
N ALA A 449 5.29 -6.84 -18.26
CA ALA A 449 4.15 -6.66 -17.37
C ALA A 449 3.71 -7.96 -16.67
N ARG A 450 3.86 -9.12 -17.34
CA ARG A 450 3.64 -10.44 -16.70
C ARG A 450 4.59 -10.71 -15.52
N GLN A 451 5.80 -10.18 -15.56
CA GLN A 451 6.80 -10.32 -14.48
C GLN A 451 6.48 -9.39 -13.31
N LEU A 452 5.97 -8.19 -13.61
CA LEU A 452 5.47 -7.27 -12.60
C LEU A 452 4.26 -7.84 -11.85
N GLU A 453 3.29 -8.41 -12.58
CA GLU A 453 2.07 -8.99 -12.01
C GLU A 453 2.30 -10.34 -11.33
N GLY A 454 3.10 -11.21 -11.97
CA GLY A 454 3.40 -12.54 -11.46
C GLY A 454 4.51 -12.57 -10.42
N GLY A 455 5.19 -11.45 -10.16
CA GLY A 455 6.25 -11.36 -9.16
C GLY A 455 7.42 -12.32 -9.43
N TYR A 456 7.94 -12.35 -10.66
CA TYR A 456 9.06 -13.22 -11.03
C TYR A 456 10.04 -12.55 -12.00
N LEU A 457 11.26 -13.10 -12.08
CA LEU A 457 12.33 -12.61 -12.95
C LEU A 457 13.13 -13.79 -13.53
N PRO A 458 13.09 -14.00 -14.85
CA PRO A 458 13.92 -15.00 -15.51
C PRO A 458 15.41 -14.71 -15.33
N MET A 459 16.20 -15.76 -15.09
CA MET A 459 17.67 -15.65 -15.05
C MET A 459 18.28 -16.01 -16.40
N PRO A 460 19.42 -15.41 -16.78
CA PRO A 460 20.10 -15.77 -18.01
C PRO A 460 20.48 -17.25 -18.05
N LEU A 461 20.48 -17.89 -19.22
CA LEU A 461 20.81 -19.32 -19.36
C LEU A 461 22.19 -19.68 -18.78
N ALA A 462 23.15 -18.73 -18.78
CA ALA A 462 24.49 -18.87 -18.19
C ALA A 462 24.50 -19.05 -16.66
N VAL A 463 23.38 -18.72 -15.99
CA VAL A 463 23.10 -18.96 -14.58
C VAL A 463 22.57 -20.38 -14.36
N THR A 464 21.68 -20.84 -15.22
CA THR A 464 20.93 -22.10 -15.05
C THR A 464 21.70 -23.34 -15.50
N THR A 465 22.61 -23.23 -16.47
CA THR A 465 23.33 -24.38 -17.07
C THR A 465 24.54 -24.93 -16.28
N ARG A 466 24.99 -24.29 -15.18
CA ARG A 466 26.19 -24.75 -14.42
C ARG A 466 25.94 -25.29 -13.01
N GLN A 467 24.70 -25.33 -12.52
CA GLN A 467 24.39 -26.05 -11.28
C GLN A 467 24.34 -27.58 -11.44
N GLY A 468 24.39 -28.10 -12.68
CA GLY A 468 24.32 -29.54 -12.99
C GLY A 468 25.60 -30.20 -13.53
N ALA A 469 26.76 -29.54 -13.57
CA ALA A 469 27.96 -30.09 -14.21
C ALA A 469 29.18 -30.18 -13.28
N VAL A 470 29.22 -31.23 -12.46
CA VAL A 470 30.49 -31.85 -12.02
C VAL A 470 30.38 -33.37 -12.16
N GLN A 471 30.80 -33.90 -13.31
CA GLN A 471 31.70 -35.06 -13.36
C GLN A 471 32.40 -35.14 -14.73
N PRO A 472 33.73 -35.36 -14.80
CA PRO A 472 34.42 -35.66 -16.05
C PRO A 472 34.06 -37.08 -16.56
N PRO A 473 34.22 -37.35 -17.87
CA PRO A 473 33.71 -38.56 -18.51
C PRO A 473 34.61 -39.76 -18.19
N GLY A 474 34.06 -40.77 -17.50
CA GLY A 474 34.89 -41.91 -17.11
C GLY A 474 34.20 -43.10 -16.45
N ARG A 475 33.04 -43.55 -16.95
CA ARG A 475 32.66 -44.98 -17.03
C ARG A 475 31.21 -45.16 -17.52
N ALA A 476 31.05 -46.00 -18.55
CA ALA A 476 29.77 -46.46 -19.08
C ALA A 476 29.14 -47.57 -18.18
N PRO A 477 27.85 -47.88 -18.38
CA PRO A 477 26.88 -48.12 -17.31
C PRO A 477 26.70 -49.60 -16.95
N ARG A 478 26.21 -49.87 -15.73
CA ARG A 478 25.53 -51.13 -15.41
C ARG A 478 24.33 -50.90 -14.50
N ASP A 479 23.18 -51.08 -15.14
CA ASP A 479 21.85 -51.44 -14.68
C ASP A 479 21.66 -51.70 -13.18
N GLY A 480 20.69 -50.98 -12.63
CA GLY A 480 20.09 -51.25 -11.33
C GLY A 480 19.21 -50.10 -10.92
N SER A 481 17.90 -50.23 -11.18
CA SER A 481 16.78 -49.47 -10.61
C SER A 481 17.18 -48.40 -9.57
N GLY A 482 17.19 -47.14 -10.00
CA GLY A 482 17.49 -45.99 -9.15
C GLY A 482 16.62 -44.83 -9.54
N LEU A 483 15.55 -44.63 -8.75
CA LEU A 483 14.82 -43.36 -8.69
C LEU A 483 15.85 -42.24 -8.51
N LEU A 484 15.97 -41.37 -9.51
CA LEU A 484 16.67 -40.10 -9.35
C LEU A 484 15.93 -39.33 -8.24
N PRO A 485 16.64 -38.81 -7.20
CA PRO A 485 16.02 -37.94 -6.23
C PRO A 485 15.76 -36.59 -6.90
N SER A 486 14.57 -36.45 -7.50
CA SER A 486 13.96 -35.15 -7.70
C SER A 486 13.53 -34.60 -6.33
N SER A 487 13.58 -33.27 -6.18
CA SER A 487 13.11 -32.51 -5.01
C SER A 487 14.10 -32.35 -3.85
N GLY A 488 15.18 -31.59 -4.09
CA GLY A 488 15.77 -30.74 -3.05
C GLY A 488 15.19 -29.32 -3.18
N PRO A 489 15.05 -28.54 -2.10
CA PRO A 489 14.50 -27.20 -2.18
C PRO A 489 15.39 -26.29 -3.02
N SER A 490 14.77 -25.62 -3.99
CA SER A 490 15.27 -24.45 -4.72
C SER A 490 16.08 -23.51 -3.82
N PRO A 491 17.31 -23.12 -4.19
CA PRO A 491 18.14 -22.28 -3.33
C PRO A 491 17.50 -20.90 -3.10
N ASP A 492 17.45 -20.46 -1.84
CA ASP A 492 17.08 -19.09 -1.48
C ASP A 492 18.11 -18.09 -2.04
N VAL A 493 17.62 -17.12 -2.81
CA VAL A 493 18.38 -16.03 -3.41
C VAL A 493 17.95 -14.72 -2.74
N ILE A 494 18.92 -13.91 -2.32
CA ILE A 494 18.72 -12.55 -1.85
C ILE A 494 18.73 -11.63 -3.08
N PHE A 495 17.60 -11.00 -3.38
CA PHE A 495 17.51 -10.01 -4.43
C PHE A 495 17.62 -8.60 -3.82
N HIS A 496 18.61 -7.85 -4.25
CA HIS A 496 18.94 -6.53 -3.72
C HIS A 496 18.68 -5.48 -4.79
N LEU A 497 17.57 -4.74 -4.69
CA LEU A 497 17.16 -3.73 -5.66
C LEU A 497 17.44 -2.31 -5.16
N GLU A 498 18.34 -1.60 -5.84
CA GLU A 498 18.54 -0.16 -5.69
C GLU A 498 17.59 0.61 -6.63
N HIS A 499 16.60 1.29 -6.04
CA HIS A 499 15.58 2.07 -6.75
C HIS A 499 15.36 3.42 -6.06
N ASP A 500 15.12 4.49 -6.82
CA ASP A 500 14.84 5.84 -6.30
C ASP A 500 15.91 6.50 -5.41
N GLY A 501 17.17 6.01 -5.41
CA GLY A 501 18.22 6.52 -4.51
C GLY A 501 17.87 6.35 -3.01
N GLN A 502 16.91 5.47 -2.71
CA GLN A 502 16.54 5.04 -1.37
C GLN A 502 17.50 3.95 -0.87
N PRO A 503 17.54 3.64 0.45
CA PRO A 503 18.17 2.42 0.91
C PRO A 503 17.56 1.23 0.17
N SER A 504 18.43 0.34 -0.26
CA SER A 504 18.12 -0.75 -1.16
C SER A 504 17.05 -1.72 -0.62
N CYS A 505 16.16 -2.14 -1.50
CA CYS A 505 15.11 -3.11 -1.22
C CYS A 505 15.70 -4.51 -1.28
N VAL A 506 15.89 -5.15 -0.12
CA VAL A 506 16.38 -6.52 0.00
C VAL A 506 15.19 -7.46 0.12
N GLN A 507 15.09 -8.43 -0.79
CA GLN A 507 14.01 -9.40 -0.89
C GLN A 507 14.56 -10.82 -0.88
N HIS A 508 13.89 -11.72 -0.18
CA HIS A 508 14.23 -13.15 -0.20
C HIS A 508 13.32 -13.86 -1.18
N VAL A 509 13.91 -14.39 -2.24
CA VAL A 509 13.21 -14.99 -3.38
C VAL A 509 13.72 -16.39 -3.64
N ARG A 510 12.88 -17.24 -4.23
CA ARG A 510 13.27 -18.61 -4.57
C ARG A 510 13.69 -18.68 -6.02
N MET A 511 14.64 -19.55 -6.34
CA MET A 511 14.93 -19.88 -7.73
C MET A 511 14.21 -21.17 -8.11
N ASP A 512 13.19 -21.12 -8.97
CA ASP A 512 12.41 -22.30 -9.36
C ASP A 512 13.21 -23.33 -10.20
N GLU A 513 12.57 -24.42 -10.63
CA GLU A 513 13.21 -25.51 -11.37
C GLU A 513 13.70 -25.06 -12.77
N GLU A 514 13.06 -24.03 -13.32
CA GLU A 514 13.41 -23.35 -14.57
C GLU A 514 14.54 -22.32 -14.37
N GLY A 515 14.94 -22.07 -13.13
CA GLY A 515 16.00 -21.14 -12.75
C GLY A 515 15.55 -19.68 -12.68
N TRP A 516 14.25 -19.39 -12.59
CA TRP A 516 13.70 -18.06 -12.45
C TRP A 516 13.60 -17.67 -10.97
N LEU A 517 13.82 -16.38 -10.69
CA LEU A 517 13.55 -15.85 -9.37
C LEU A 517 12.05 -15.63 -9.22
N VAL A 518 11.41 -16.28 -8.25
CA VAL A 518 9.96 -16.20 -8.00
C VAL A 518 9.68 -15.66 -6.59
N GLY A 519 8.58 -14.93 -6.45
CA GLY A 519 8.19 -14.26 -5.20
C GLY A 519 8.76 -12.84 -5.04
N LEU A 520 9.14 -12.19 -6.14
CA LEU A 520 9.57 -10.81 -6.20
C LEU A 520 8.39 -9.85 -6.01
N HIS A 521 8.58 -8.84 -5.17
CA HIS A 521 7.67 -7.73 -4.97
C HIS A 521 8.29 -6.47 -5.57
N TRP A 522 7.71 -5.98 -6.65
CA TRP A 522 8.24 -4.82 -7.36
C TRP A 522 7.76 -3.51 -6.70
N PRO A 523 8.64 -2.50 -6.56
CA PRO A 523 8.21 -1.15 -6.18
C PRO A 523 7.09 -0.65 -7.08
N SER A 524 6.12 0.10 -6.52
CA SER A 524 4.98 0.65 -7.28
C SER A 524 5.37 1.61 -8.41
N THR A 525 6.60 2.11 -8.38
CA THR A 525 7.23 2.97 -9.37
C THR A 525 7.89 2.19 -10.52
N CYS A 526 8.00 0.86 -10.41
CA CYS A 526 8.38 0.01 -11.54
C CYS A 526 7.21 -0.10 -12.52
N PHE A 527 7.50 -0.02 -13.81
CA PHE A 527 6.52 -0.04 -14.90
C PHE A 527 6.97 -0.96 -16.02
N PRO A 528 6.05 -1.46 -16.87
CA PRO A 528 6.40 -2.33 -17.98
C PRO A 528 7.41 -1.66 -18.93
N GLY A 529 8.57 -2.28 -19.08
CA GLY A 529 9.69 -1.80 -19.87
C GLY A 529 10.81 -1.16 -19.05
N ILE A 530 10.68 -0.92 -17.75
CA ILE A 530 11.79 -0.40 -16.94
C ILE A 530 13.02 -1.33 -17.04
N LEU A 531 14.19 -0.74 -17.27
CA LEU A 531 15.44 -1.48 -17.46
C LEU A 531 16.14 -1.70 -16.11
N LEU A 532 16.44 -2.95 -15.80
CA LEU A 532 17.27 -3.33 -14.67
C LEU A 532 18.70 -3.59 -15.13
N ASP A 533 19.67 -3.05 -14.41
CA ASP A 533 21.06 -3.51 -14.46
C ASP A 533 21.24 -4.52 -13.32
N LEU A 534 21.59 -5.76 -13.63
CA LEU A 534 21.78 -6.82 -12.65
C LEU A 534 23.20 -7.33 -12.61
N SER A 535 23.64 -7.75 -11.42
CA SER A 535 24.90 -8.46 -11.23
C SER A 535 24.74 -9.61 -10.24
N TRP A 536 25.51 -10.66 -10.46
CA TRP A 536 25.54 -11.81 -9.57
C TRP A 536 26.96 -12.37 -9.47
N GLN A 537 27.48 -12.45 -8.24
CA GLN A 537 28.73 -13.16 -7.97
C GLN A 537 28.47 -14.67 -7.97
N ARG A 538 29.24 -15.44 -8.73
CA ARG A 538 29.08 -16.90 -8.80
C ARG A 538 29.36 -17.51 -7.43
N GLY A 539 28.45 -18.38 -6.96
CA GLY A 539 28.51 -18.95 -5.62
C GLY A 539 27.96 -18.06 -4.51
N SER A 540 27.63 -16.79 -4.80
CA SER A 540 26.84 -15.94 -3.91
C SER A 540 25.36 -16.30 -4.02
N ARG A 541 24.61 -16.06 -2.94
CA ARG A 541 23.15 -16.09 -2.97
C ARG A 541 22.55 -14.72 -3.30
N THR A 542 23.35 -13.69 -3.51
CA THR A 542 22.85 -12.31 -3.68
C THR A 542 22.89 -11.88 -5.14
N VAL A 543 21.72 -11.60 -5.71
CA VAL A 543 21.57 -10.91 -7.00
C VAL A 543 21.38 -9.42 -6.72
N GLU A 544 22.30 -8.59 -7.18
CA GLU A 544 22.18 -7.14 -7.12
C GLU A 544 21.46 -6.65 -8.37
N ALA A 545 20.50 -5.76 -8.20
CA ALA A 545 19.75 -5.11 -9.25
C ALA A 545 19.68 -3.62 -8.97
N ARG A 546 19.72 -2.81 -10.02
CA ARG A 546 19.51 -1.37 -9.90
C ARG A 546 18.73 -0.82 -11.08
N THR A 547 17.96 0.22 -10.82
CA THR A 547 17.35 1.04 -11.86
C THR A 547 18.15 2.33 -12.03
N THR A 548 18.32 2.78 -13.27
CA THR A 548 19.03 4.02 -13.55
C THR A 548 18.04 5.10 -13.96
N ALA A 549 18.00 6.21 -13.21
CA ALA A 549 17.19 7.37 -13.56
C ALA A 549 17.62 8.01 -14.88
N LEU A 550 16.67 8.51 -15.67
CA LEU A 550 16.98 9.35 -16.81
C LEU A 550 17.43 10.73 -16.33
N LEU A 551 18.53 11.22 -16.91
CA LEU A 551 19.00 12.59 -16.67
C LEU A 551 17.90 13.63 -17.00
N ARG A 552 17.12 13.32 -18.03
CA ARG A 552 15.93 14.08 -18.47
C ARG A 552 14.75 13.12 -18.50
N PRO A 553 13.78 13.24 -17.57
CA PRO A 553 12.53 12.47 -17.63
C PRO A 553 11.85 12.66 -18.99
N LYS A 554 11.18 11.62 -19.49
CA LYS A 554 10.47 11.64 -20.78
C LYS A 554 8.97 11.51 -20.54
N THR A 555 8.15 12.14 -21.36
CA THR A 555 6.71 11.85 -21.43
C THR A 555 6.47 11.00 -22.66
N VAL A 556 5.89 9.81 -22.51
CA VAL A 556 5.54 8.90 -23.61
C VAL A 556 4.02 8.75 -23.63
N ASP A 557 3.38 9.23 -24.70
CA ASP A 557 1.91 9.26 -24.85
C ASP A 557 1.18 9.90 -23.66
N GLY A 558 1.77 10.94 -23.07
CA GLY A 558 1.22 11.65 -21.90
C GLY A 558 1.63 11.07 -20.54
N GLU A 559 2.25 9.89 -20.48
CA GLU A 559 2.74 9.30 -19.22
C GLU A 559 4.20 9.66 -18.94
N SER A 560 4.50 10.07 -17.70
CA SER A 560 5.86 10.42 -17.27
C SER A 560 6.72 9.17 -17.04
N ILE A 561 7.91 9.14 -17.63
CA ILE A 561 8.92 8.09 -17.57
C ILE A 561 10.21 8.66 -16.99
N GLU A 562 10.53 8.22 -15.78
CA GLU A 562 11.64 8.76 -15.00
C GLU A 562 12.92 7.90 -15.06
N TYR A 563 12.81 6.65 -15.49
CA TYR A 563 13.88 5.65 -15.48
C TYR A 563 14.21 5.17 -16.89
N ARG A 564 15.44 4.64 -17.07
CA ARG A 564 15.81 3.94 -18.30
C ARG A 564 14.81 2.82 -18.56
N TYR A 565 14.39 2.70 -19.82
CA TYR A 565 13.36 1.76 -20.22
C TYR A 565 13.59 1.26 -21.65
N ASP A 566 13.02 0.09 -21.94
CA ASP A 566 12.93 -0.50 -23.27
C ASP A 566 11.63 -0.04 -23.95
N GLN A 567 11.79 0.65 -25.08
CA GLN A 567 10.67 1.23 -25.84
C GLN A 567 9.79 0.15 -26.47
N ARG A 568 10.35 -1.01 -26.84
CA ARG A 568 9.63 -2.13 -27.43
C ARG A 568 8.70 -2.74 -26.38
N VAL A 569 9.25 -3.06 -25.21
CA VAL A 569 8.46 -3.62 -24.10
C VAL A 569 7.38 -2.62 -23.67
N ARG A 570 7.72 -1.33 -23.58
CA ARG A 570 6.74 -0.29 -23.21
C ARG A 570 5.58 -0.19 -24.21
N THR A 571 5.85 -0.24 -25.51
CA THR A 571 4.80 -0.26 -26.53
C THR A 571 3.91 -1.49 -26.38
N ARG A 572 4.51 -2.69 -26.24
CA ARG A 572 3.81 -3.98 -26.18
C ARG A 572 2.97 -4.15 -24.91
N ASP A 573 3.58 -3.88 -23.76
CA ASP A 573 3.04 -4.25 -22.44
C ASP A 573 2.42 -3.05 -21.69
N GLY A 574 2.63 -1.81 -22.13
CA GLY A 574 2.10 -0.60 -21.49
C GLY A 574 0.61 -0.33 -21.73
N ALA A 575 -0.02 -1.01 -22.69
CA ALA A 575 -1.45 -0.90 -22.97
C ALA A 575 -2.29 -1.82 -22.06
N ARG A 576 -2.36 -1.49 -20.76
CA ARG A 576 -3.10 -2.30 -19.77
C ARG A 576 -4.26 -1.57 -19.10
N GLN A 577 -4.16 -0.26 -18.91
CA GLN A 577 -5.28 0.49 -18.37
C GLN A 577 -6.27 0.79 -19.48
N ARG A 578 -7.48 0.25 -19.33
CA ARG A 578 -8.62 0.59 -20.16
C ARG A 578 -9.11 1.99 -19.74
N PRO A 579 -9.18 2.97 -20.65
CA PRO A 579 -9.84 4.24 -20.37
C PRO A 579 -11.27 3.99 -19.89
N LEU A 580 -11.81 4.91 -19.10
CA LEU A 580 -13.24 4.91 -18.79
C LEU A 580 -13.98 5.18 -20.12
N ASP A 581 -14.46 4.14 -20.79
CA ASP A 581 -15.09 4.27 -22.10
C ASP A 581 -16.49 4.88 -21.93
N ASP A 582 -16.71 6.09 -22.43
CA ASP A 582 -18.03 6.73 -22.41
C ASP A 582 -18.97 6.17 -23.50
N THR A 583 -18.42 5.61 -24.59
CA THR A 583 -19.18 5.08 -25.72
C THR A 583 -18.64 3.74 -26.27
N PRO A 584 -19.44 2.95 -27.02
CA PRO A 584 -18.98 1.75 -27.74
C PRO A 584 -17.85 2.03 -28.74
N LEU A 585 -17.80 3.23 -29.31
CA LEU A 585 -16.75 3.64 -30.24
C LEU A 585 -15.42 3.86 -29.50
N ASP A 586 -15.45 4.49 -28.32
CA ASP A 586 -14.26 4.70 -27.45
C ASP A 586 -13.60 3.38 -27.07
N ARG A 587 -14.43 2.42 -26.64
CA ARG A 587 -14.00 1.05 -26.36
C ARG A 587 -13.35 0.39 -27.56
N THR A 588 -13.97 0.54 -28.73
CA THR A 588 -13.45 -0.07 -29.97
C THR A 588 -12.13 0.58 -30.39
N ARG A 589 -11.97 1.90 -30.20
CA ARG A 589 -10.68 2.60 -30.41
C ARG A 589 -9.59 2.08 -29.49
N TRP A 590 -9.89 1.88 -28.21
CA TRP A 590 -8.93 1.28 -27.27
C TRP A 590 -8.55 -0.15 -27.65
N LEU A 591 -9.54 -0.97 -28.03
CA LEU A 591 -9.29 -2.35 -28.48
C LEU A 591 -8.42 -2.40 -29.73
N VAL A 592 -8.69 -1.54 -30.73
CA VAL A 592 -7.89 -1.43 -31.95
C VAL A 592 -6.46 -0.99 -31.61
N MET A 593 -6.28 0.04 -30.78
CA MET A 593 -4.95 0.50 -30.38
C MET A 593 -4.17 -0.57 -29.60
N THR A 594 -4.83 -1.27 -28.69
CA THR A 594 -4.24 -2.37 -27.92
C THR A 594 -3.88 -3.54 -28.83
N ALA A 595 -4.72 -3.85 -29.82
CA ALA A 595 -4.46 -4.89 -30.81
C ALA A 595 -3.23 -4.55 -31.68
N VAL A 596 -3.14 -3.32 -32.20
CA VAL A 596 -1.97 -2.88 -32.98
C VAL A 596 -0.70 -2.96 -32.13
N ARG A 597 -0.74 -2.48 -30.87
CA ARG A 597 0.42 -2.50 -29.97
C ARG A 597 0.83 -3.91 -29.53
N ARG A 598 -0.13 -4.79 -29.25
CA ARG A 598 0.13 -6.16 -28.75
C ARG A 598 0.44 -7.17 -29.86
N PHE A 599 -0.14 -7.03 -31.04
CA PHE A 599 -0.04 -8.02 -32.12
C PHE A 599 0.70 -7.49 -33.35
N GLY A 600 1.04 -6.21 -33.41
CA GLY A 600 1.84 -5.64 -34.50
C GLY A 600 3.31 -6.07 -34.49
N LEU A 601 3.95 -6.02 -35.66
CA LEU A 601 5.41 -6.07 -35.83
C LEU A 601 6.02 -4.87 -35.11
N LEU A 602 7.04 -5.11 -34.28
CA LEU A 602 7.58 -4.08 -33.39
C LEU A 602 9.04 -3.78 -33.71
N ASP A 603 9.29 -2.58 -34.17
CA ASP A 603 10.65 -2.15 -34.51
C ASP A 603 11.46 -1.67 -33.29
N VAL A 604 12.73 -1.35 -33.53
CA VAL A 604 13.69 -0.97 -32.48
C VAL A 604 13.40 0.38 -31.82
N VAL A 605 12.57 1.23 -32.42
CA VAL A 605 12.15 2.52 -31.85
C VAL A 605 10.76 2.43 -31.19
N GLY A 606 10.20 1.23 -31.08
CA GLY A 606 8.93 0.98 -30.41
C GLY A 606 7.69 1.25 -31.26
N ARG A 607 7.80 1.35 -32.59
CA ARG A 607 6.64 1.44 -33.48
C ARG A 607 6.03 0.07 -33.68
N ALA A 608 4.71 -0.03 -33.57
CA ALA A 608 3.97 -1.27 -33.76
C ALA A 608 3.14 -1.21 -35.05
N MET A 609 3.27 -2.22 -35.91
CA MET A 609 2.67 -2.25 -37.24
C MET A 609 1.85 -3.52 -37.45
N LEU A 610 0.53 -3.38 -37.57
CA LEU A 610 -0.40 -4.50 -37.77
C LEU A 610 -1.03 -4.39 -39.16
N ALA A 611 -1.06 -5.48 -39.92
CA ALA A 611 -1.78 -5.50 -41.19
C ALA A 611 -3.28 -5.29 -40.94
N ARG A 612 -3.92 -4.37 -41.67
CA ARG A 612 -5.33 -4.01 -41.45
C ARG A 612 -6.26 -5.22 -41.52
N GLU A 613 -5.98 -6.16 -42.43
CA GLU A 613 -6.74 -7.41 -42.59
C GLU A 613 -6.59 -8.40 -41.41
N LEU A 614 -5.56 -8.25 -40.57
CA LEU A 614 -5.36 -9.07 -39.36
C LEU A 614 -6.04 -8.48 -38.12
N LEU A 615 -6.57 -7.25 -38.20
CA LEU A 615 -7.17 -6.57 -37.05
C LEU A 615 -8.39 -7.32 -36.51
N ALA A 616 -9.37 -7.64 -37.36
CA ALA A 616 -10.59 -8.33 -36.92
C ALA A 616 -10.32 -9.71 -36.28
N PRO A 617 -9.44 -10.58 -36.84
CA PRO A 617 -9.08 -11.85 -36.20
C PRO A 617 -8.39 -11.74 -34.82
N VAL A 618 -7.63 -10.66 -34.56
CA VAL A 618 -6.90 -10.52 -33.28
C VAL A 618 -7.68 -9.78 -32.20
N LEU A 619 -8.74 -9.06 -32.55
CA LEU A 619 -9.56 -8.32 -31.59
C LEU A 619 -10.11 -9.22 -30.46
N PRO A 620 -10.68 -10.42 -30.73
CA PRO A 620 -11.15 -11.32 -29.68
C PRO A 620 -10.05 -11.78 -28.72
N LEU A 621 -8.79 -11.86 -29.19
CA LEU A 621 -7.64 -12.25 -28.36
C LEU A 621 -7.24 -11.17 -27.35
N VAL A 622 -7.73 -9.95 -27.52
CA VAL A 622 -7.55 -8.83 -26.59
C VAL A 622 -8.69 -8.80 -25.55
N MET A 623 -9.82 -9.43 -25.86
CA MET A 623 -11.09 -9.37 -25.13
C MET A 623 -11.22 -10.53 -24.14
N THR A 624 -10.47 -10.52 -23.04
CA THR A 624 -10.57 -11.59 -22.03
C THR A 624 -11.83 -11.50 -21.15
N ASP A 625 -12.49 -10.34 -21.06
CA ASP A 625 -13.62 -10.10 -20.14
C ASP A 625 -14.77 -9.25 -20.72
N ALA A 626 -14.87 -9.10 -22.05
CA ALA A 626 -15.89 -8.24 -22.67
C ALA A 626 -17.15 -9.04 -23.07
N PRO A 627 -18.38 -8.55 -22.75
CA PRO A 627 -19.61 -9.31 -22.96
C PRO A 627 -20.10 -9.38 -24.43
N GLN A 628 -19.55 -8.59 -25.38
CA GLN A 628 -19.94 -8.61 -26.81
C GLN A 628 -18.79 -8.13 -27.72
N ASP A 629 -18.57 -8.82 -28.86
CA ASP A 629 -17.63 -8.44 -29.92
C ASP A 629 -18.06 -7.15 -30.64
N PRO A 630 -17.14 -6.23 -30.98
CA PRO A 630 -17.47 -5.03 -31.74
C PRO A 630 -17.89 -5.38 -33.18
N THR A 631 -18.91 -4.69 -33.71
CA THR A 631 -19.32 -4.90 -35.11
C THR A 631 -18.25 -4.37 -36.09
N VAL A 632 -18.24 -4.90 -37.32
CA VAL A 632 -17.28 -4.49 -38.36
C VAL A 632 -17.35 -2.97 -38.62
N GLU A 633 -18.55 -2.40 -38.60
CA GLU A 633 -18.78 -0.96 -38.80
C GLU A 633 -18.16 -0.11 -37.67
N LEU A 634 -18.22 -0.58 -36.42
CA LEU A 634 -17.60 0.10 -35.28
C LEU A 634 -16.07 0.02 -35.34
N VAL A 635 -15.52 -1.12 -35.78
CA VAL A 635 -14.08 -1.29 -35.98
C VAL A 635 -13.57 -0.35 -37.07
N ASP A 636 -14.28 -0.27 -38.20
CA ASP A 636 -13.90 0.63 -39.30
C ASP A 636 -14.03 2.12 -38.90
N ALA A 637 -15.08 2.49 -38.17
CA ALA A 637 -15.22 3.84 -37.62
C ALA A 637 -14.08 4.18 -36.64
N ALA A 638 -13.71 3.25 -35.76
CA ALA A 638 -12.62 3.43 -34.82
C ALA A 638 -11.26 3.61 -35.51
N VAL A 639 -10.97 2.80 -36.54
CA VAL A 639 -9.75 2.92 -37.34
C VAL A 639 -9.71 4.27 -38.07
N ALA A 640 -10.83 4.69 -38.67
CA ALA A 640 -10.91 5.98 -39.35
C ALA A 640 -10.66 7.16 -38.41
N GLU A 641 -11.23 7.14 -37.20
CA GLU A 641 -10.98 8.18 -36.20
C GLU A 641 -9.52 8.19 -35.74
N LEU A 642 -8.93 7.03 -35.45
CA LEU A 642 -7.52 6.93 -35.01
C LEU A 642 -6.53 7.41 -36.08
N LEU A 643 -6.83 7.15 -37.36
CA LEU A 643 -6.06 7.70 -38.48
C LEU A 643 -6.24 9.21 -38.60
N SER A 644 -7.48 9.72 -38.46
CA SER A 644 -7.77 11.16 -38.54
C SER A 644 -7.13 11.97 -37.40
N ALA A 645 -7.07 11.39 -36.21
CA ALA A 645 -6.44 11.97 -35.03
C ALA A 645 -4.91 11.86 -35.04
N GLY A 646 -4.32 11.16 -36.02
CA GLY A 646 -2.89 10.91 -36.11
C GLY A 646 -2.34 9.95 -35.05
N ALA A 647 -3.21 9.25 -34.33
CA ALA A 647 -2.84 8.23 -33.36
C ALA A 647 -2.37 6.93 -34.04
N LEU A 648 -2.90 6.66 -35.25
CA LEU A 648 -2.40 5.66 -36.18
C LEU A 648 -2.00 6.33 -37.49
N THR A 649 -1.08 5.70 -38.21
CA THR A 649 -0.75 6.04 -39.60
C THR A 649 -0.91 4.80 -40.48
N SER A 650 -1.23 4.99 -41.76
CA SER A 650 -1.29 3.90 -42.73
C SER A 650 -0.01 3.91 -43.57
N LEU A 651 0.67 2.77 -43.64
CA LEU A 651 1.91 2.58 -44.39
C LEU A 651 1.80 1.34 -45.30
N PRO A 652 2.43 1.37 -46.49
CA PRO A 652 2.58 0.16 -47.28
C PRO A 652 3.58 -0.79 -46.62
N GLY A 653 3.20 -2.06 -46.51
CA GLY A 653 4.07 -3.16 -46.11
C GLY A 653 3.87 -4.37 -47.00
N SER A 654 4.60 -5.44 -46.74
CA SER A 654 4.38 -6.74 -47.40
C SER A 654 4.06 -7.82 -46.38
N ARG A 655 3.54 -8.95 -46.84
CA ARG A 655 3.28 -10.12 -46.01
C ARG A 655 3.94 -11.34 -46.63
N GLY A 656 4.76 -12.02 -45.84
CA GLY A 656 5.38 -13.29 -46.22
C GLY A 656 4.36 -14.43 -46.27
N ASP A 657 4.78 -15.56 -46.85
CA ASP A 657 3.99 -16.80 -46.90
C ASP A 657 3.76 -17.39 -45.50
N ASP A 658 4.56 -16.98 -44.51
CA ASP A 658 4.41 -17.28 -43.09
C ASP A 658 3.32 -16.43 -42.39
N GLY A 659 2.62 -15.58 -43.15
CA GLY A 659 1.57 -14.70 -42.65
C GLY A 659 2.09 -13.45 -41.91
N ARG A 660 3.41 -13.23 -41.86
CA ARG A 660 4.00 -12.14 -41.07
C ARG A 660 4.12 -10.84 -41.86
N PRO A 661 3.77 -9.67 -41.29
CA PRO A 661 3.96 -8.39 -41.97
C PRO A 661 5.44 -7.99 -41.93
N HIS A 662 5.90 -7.35 -43.00
CA HIS A 662 7.24 -6.79 -43.14
C HIS A 662 7.15 -5.32 -43.57
N HIS A 663 8.02 -4.50 -42.97
CA HIS A 663 8.20 -3.11 -43.35
C HIS A 663 9.70 -2.75 -43.32
N PRO A 664 10.27 -2.14 -44.38
CA PRO A 664 9.65 -1.85 -45.68
C PRO A 664 9.22 -3.10 -46.47
N THR A 665 8.45 -2.91 -47.55
CA THR A 665 7.98 -3.99 -48.45
C THR A 665 9.15 -4.83 -48.98
N ARG A 666 9.05 -6.15 -48.92
CA ARG A 666 10.00 -7.09 -49.52
C ARG A 666 9.57 -7.52 -50.92
N LEU A 667 10.55 -7.78 -51.78
CA LEU A 667 10.33 -8.20 -53.16
C LEU A 667 9.74 -9.62 -53.22
N GLY A 668 8.64 -9.79 -53.97
CA GLY A 668 7.98 -11.09 -54.16
C GLY A 668 6.88 -11.42 -53.14
N GLU A 669 6.75 -10.63 -52.07
CA GLU A 669 5.71 -10.78 -51.06
C GLU A 669 4.45 -9.98 -51.39
N ARG A 670 3.29 -10.40 -50.85
CA ARG A 670 2.01 -9.69 -51.08
C ARG A 670 2.03 -8.33 -50.38
N ILE A 671 1.77 -7.24 -51.11
CA ILE A 671 1.64 -5.90 -50.52
C ILE A 671 0.35 -5.81 -49.71
N VAL A 672 0.45 -5.29 -48.48
CA VAL A 672 -0.66 -5.11 -47.53
C VAL A 672 -0.60 -3.72 -46.89
N GLU A 673 -1.76 -3.22 -46.44
CA GLU A 673 -1.86 -2.00 -45.65
C GLU A 673 -1.50 -2.28 -44.19
N LEU A 674 -0.53 -1.54 -43.63
CA LEU A 674 -0.13 -1.62 -42.23
C LEU A 674 -0.66 -0.42 -41.45
N LEU A 675 -1.43 -0.69 -40.39
CA LEU A 675 -1.78 0.28 -39.35
C LEU A 675 -0.58 0.40 -38.40
N CYS A 676 0.00 1.59 -38.33
CA CYS A 676 1.23 1.89 -37.60
C CYS A 676 0.96 2.83 -36.44
N TYR A 677 1.24 2.35 -35.23
CA TYR A 677 1.35 3.16 -34.03
C TYR A 677 2.81 3.61 -33.83
N ALA A 678 3.00 4.87 -33.48
CA ALA A 678 4.30 5.42 -33.10
C ALA A 678 4.19 6.17 -31.75
N PRO A 679 5.07 5.86 -30.77
CA PRO A 679 5.03 6.51 -29.47
C PRO A 679 5.38 7.99 -29.58
N GLN A 680 4.58 8.85 -28.95
CA GLN A 680 4.87 10.29 -28.85
C GLN A 680 5.75 10.57 -27.65
N VAL A 681 7.04 10.88 -27.90
CA VAL A 681 8.03 11.08 -26.84
C VAL A 681 8.42 12.56 -26.74
N VAL A 682 8.23 13.15 -25.56
CA VAL A 682 8.64 14.52 -25.22
C VAL A 682 9.68 14.50 -24.11
N GLU A 683 10.84 15.13 -24.30
CA GLU A 683 11.87 15.21 -23.24
C GLU A 683 11.60 16.38 -22.28
N GLY A 684 11.70 16.09 -20.98
CA GLY A 684 11.60 17.06 -19.88
C GLY A 684 12.93 17.74 -19.54
N ARG A 685 12.91 18.58 -18.50
CA ARG A 685 14.09 19.32 -18.02
C ARG A 685 15.06 18.41 -17.23
N PRO A 686 16.38 18.70 -17.20
CA PRO A 686 17.36 17.89 -16.47
C PRO A 686 17.19 17.93 -14.95
N ARG A 687 17.53 16.84 -14.25
CA ARG A 687 17.65 16.79 -12.77
C ARG A 687 18.91 17.53 -12.28
N GLY A 688 18.82 18.31 -11.19
CA GLY A 688 19.96 19.00 -10.55
C GLY A 688 20.64 18.15 -9.45
N HIS A 689 21.97 18.22 -9.32
CA HIS A 689 22.77 17.50 -8.30
C HIS A 689 22.82 18.25 -6.95
N GLY A 690 22.74 17.51 -5.83
CA GLY A 690 22.72 18.04 -4.46
C GLY A 690 24.10 18.25 -3.83
N ASP A 691 24.14 19.07 -2.77
CA ASP A 691 25.33 19.31 -1.94
C ASP A 691 24.99 19.15 -0.44
N THR A 692 25.96 18.63 0.30
CA THR A 692 25.90 18.17 1.70
C THR A 692 26.35 19.25 2.70
N GLY A 693 25.72 19.31 3.89
CA GLY A 693 26.39 19.72 5.14
C GLY A 693 25.65 20.69 6.07
N GLY A 694 25.86 20.53 7.39
CA GLY A 694 25.87 21.64 8.34
C GLY A 694 24.96 21.51 9.58
N ASP A 695 25.59 21.46 10.75
CA ASP A 695 25.08 21.27 12.10
C ASP A 695 24.53 22.56 12.77
N ASP A 696 23.92 22.38 13.94
CA ASP A 696 24.04 23.20 15.17
C ASP A 696 22.84 24.01 15.79
N SER A 697 22.53 23.58 17.01
CA SER A 697 22.10 24.21 18.29
C SER A 697 20.91 25.18 18.53
N GLN A 698 20.33 24.95 19.73
CA GLN A 698 19.17 25.54 20.45
C GLN A 698 19.38 26.96 21.00
N VAL A 699 18.29 27.73 21.25
CA VAL A 699 18.03 28.50 22.52
C VAL A 699 16.51 28.79 22.70
N ARG A 700 15.97 28.52 23.90
CA ARG A 700 14.61 28.87 24.39
C ARG A 700 14.59 30.25 25.07
N ALA A 701 13.57 31.08 24.82
CA ALA A 701 13.22 32.24 25.66
C ALA A 701 11.69 32.34 25.86
N LYS A 702 11.26 32.62 27.11
CA LYS A 702 9.87 32.79 27.54
C LYS A 702 9.24 34.04 26.89
N ALA A 703 8.04 33.91 26.31
CA ALA A 703 7.33 35.02 25.66
C ALA A 703 5.97 35.32 26.32
N VAL A 704 5.71 36.62 26.48
CA VAL A 704 4.42 37.24 26.82
C VAL A 704 3.35 36.78 25.82
N HIS A 705 2.18 36.38 26.32
CA HIS A 705 1.11 35.84 25.49
C HIS A 705 0.34 36.96 24.76
N HIS A 706 0.59 37.07 23.46
CA HIS A 706 -0.22 37.85 22.54
C HIS A 706 -1.41 36.99 22.09
N VAL A 707 -2.64 37.35 22.46
CA VAL A 707 -3.85 36.66 21.99
C VAL A 707 -4.19 37.26 20.61
N PRO A 708 -4.11 36.49 19.51
CA PRO A 708 -4.52 36.97 18.20
C PRO A 708 -6.04 37.18 18.16
N GLY A 709 -6.48 38.08 17.28
CA GLY A 709 -7.91 38.32 17.08
C GLY A 709 -8.59 37.08 16.52
N SER A 710 -9.80 36.76 16.98
CA SER A 710 -10.54 35.55 16.60
C SER A 710 -12.02 35.82 16.38
N LEU A 711 -12.67 34.96 15.62
CA LEU A 711 -14.12 34.94 15.46
C LEU A 711 -14.72 33.96 16.47
N ARG A 712 -15.76 34.40 17.18
CA ARG A 712 -16.49 33.58 18.15
C ARG A 712 -17.91 33.34 17.64
N TYR A 713 -18.32 32.09 17.53
CA TYR A 713 -19.70 31.76 17.19
C TYR A 713 -20.64 32.06 18.36
N ILE A 714 -21.70 32.81 18.08
CA ILE A 714 -22.74 33.22 19.04
C ILE A 714 -24.17 32.93 18.52
N GLY A 715 -24.31 32.42 17.30
CA GLY A 715 -25.60 32.08 16.69
C GLY A 715 -26.39 31.02 17.48
N HIS A 716 -25.69 30.06 18.10
CA HIS A 716 -26.30 29.08 19.01
C HIS A 716 -26.97 29.69 20.26
N LEU A 717 -26.68 30.96 20.55
CA LEU A 717 -27.29 31.71 21.67
C LEU A 717 -28.42 32.64 21.20
N GLY A 718 -28.77 32.63 19.90
CA GLY A 718 -29.73 33.56 19.32
C GLY A 718 -29.23 35.01 19.24
N TYR A 719 -27.93 35.23 19.42
CA TYR A 719 -27.33 36.57 19.39
C TYR A 719 -26.70 36.89 18.04
N GLU A 720 -26.76 38.17 17.68
CA GLU A 720 -26.07 38.73 16.51
C GLU A 720 -24.92 39.63 16.92
N ALA A 721 -23.87 39.67 16.08
CA ALA A 721 -22.76 40.60 16.27
C ALA A 721 -23.25 42.05 16.21
N SER A 722 -22.79 42.86 17.18
CA SER A 722 -23.04 44.29 17.20
C SER A 722 -22.44 44.99 15.97
N ALA A 723 -23.05 46.11 15.56
CA ALA A 723 -22.54 46.91 14.43
C ALA A 723 -21.08 47.36 14.64
N GLU A 724 -20.68 47.57 15.89
CA GLU A 724 -19.31 47.88 16.26
C GLU A 724 -18.37 46.71 15.91
N GLN A 725 -18.66 45.48 16.32
CA GLN A 725 -17.79 44.32 16.04
C GLN A 725 -17.71 44.00 14.54
N ARG A 726 -18.79 44.17 13.79
CA ARG A 726 -18.78 44.05 12.32
C ARG A 726 -17.88 45.11 11.68
N ARG A 727 -17.86 46.34 12.23
CA ARG A 727 -16.97 47.42 11.77
C ARG A 727 -15.50 47.13 12.11
N LEU A 728 -15.20 46.66 13.33
CA LEU A 728 -13.82 46.33 13.73
C LEU A 728 -13.25 45.20 12.87
N PHE A 729 -14.07 44.18 12.58
CA PHE A 729 -13.71 43.10 11.66
C PHE A 729 -13.38 43.62 10.27
N ARG A 730 -14.26 44.42 9.65
CA ARG A 730 -14.00 45.05 8.34
C ARG A 730 -12.68 45.82 8.31
N GLN A 731 -12.43 46.59 9.36
CA GLN A 731 -11.24 47.45 9.43
C GLN A 731 -9.95 46.63 9.53
N ASP A 732 -9.95 45.57 10.33
CA ASP A 732 -8.79 44.67 10.46
C ASP A 732 -8.64 43.77 9.22
N PHE A 733 -9.74 43.29 8.63
CA PHE A 733 -9.77 42.53 7.37
C PHE A 733 -9.09 43.29 6.22
N LEU A 734 -9.43 44.58 6.06
CA LEU A 734 -8.81 45.46 5.06
C LEU A 734 -7.35 45.78 5.39
N ARG A 735 -7.04 46.05 6.67
CA ARG A 735 -5.68 46.39 7.11
C ARG A 735 -4.68 45.26 6.88
N PHE A 736 -5.10 44.01 7.06
CA PHE A 736 -4.23 42.84 6.92
C PHE A 736 -4.26 42.22 5.51
N GLY A 737 -4.99 42.83 4.56
CA GLY A 737 -5.02 42.36 3.17
C GLY A 737 -5.58 40.95 3.01
N LEU A 738 -6.55 40.56 3.86
CA LEU A 738 -7.13 39.22 3.85
C LEU A 738 -8.00 39.02 2.59
N VAL A 739 -7.94 37.82 2.03
CA VAL A 739 -8.67 37.45 0.80
C VAL A 739 -10.03 36.87 1.18
N GLY A 740 -11.12 37.44 0.66
CA GLY A 740 -12.50 37.01 0.96
C GLY A 740 -13.47 38.18 1.15
N SER A 741 -14.67 37.91 1.67
CA SER A 741 -15.65 38.96 2.00
C SER A 741 -15.22 39.72 3.26
N PRO A 742 -15.20 41.07 3.24
CA PRO A 742 -14.89 41.87 4.42
C PRO A 742 -16.03 41.88 5.45
N GLU A 743 -17.17 41.27 5.15
CA GLU A 743 -18.32 41.20 6.06
C GLU A 743 -18.21 39.99 7.01
N LEU A 744 -18.60 40.22 8.27
CA LEU A 744 -18.53 39.19 9.31
C LEU A 744 -19.63 38.14 9.10
N PRO A 745 -19.31 36.82 9.10
CA PRO A 745 -20.29 35.77 8.84
C PRO A 745 -21.50 35.78 9.81
N PRO A 746 -22.72 35.44 9.35
CA PRO A 746 -23.90 35.37 10.21
C PRO A 746 -23.69 34.47 11.43
N GLY A 747 -24.10 34.95 12.61
CA GLY A 747 -23.97 34.21 13.87
C GLY A 747 -22.57 34.22 14.50
N TYR A 748 -21.60 34.95 13.96
CA TYR A 748 -20.28 35.14 14.59
C TYR A 748 -20.16 36.54 15.23
N THR A 749 -19.17 36.73 16.10
CA THR A 749 -18.70 38.05 16.57
C THR A 749 -17.18 38.11 16.53
N TYR A 750 -16.62 39.33 16.46
CA TYR A 750 -15.18 39.55 16.38
C TYR A 750 -14.59 39.85 17.77
N VAL A 751 -13.44 39.26 18.06
CA VAL A 751 -12.65 39.55 19.27
C VAL A 751 -11.30 40.06 18.80
N ARG A 752 -10.95 41.30 19.18
CA ARG A 752 -9.68 41.90 18.76
C ARG A 752 -8.46 41.25 19.43
N PRO A 753 -7.29 41.31 18.75
CA PRO A 753 -6.05 40.94 19.38
C PRO A 753 -5.84 41.75 20.66
N HIS A 754 -5.46 41.08 21.75
CA HIS A 754 -5.11 41.74 23.00
C HIS A 754 -4.01 40.95 23.70
N GLN A 755 -3.20 41.63 24.50
CA GLN A 755 -2.19 40.96 25.33
C GLN A 755 -2.81 40.48 26.64
N ARG A 756 -2.42 39.29 27.09
CA ARG A 756 -2.85 38.75 28.39
C ARG A 756 -1.62 38.35 29.21
N GLY A 757 -1.44 39.02 30.35
CA GLY A 757 -0.42 38.69 31.36
C GLY A 757 0.25 39.92 31.96
N ARG A 758 0.31 39.96 33.29
CA ARG A 758 1.17 40.83 34.10
C ARG A 758 2.37 40.00 34.57
#